data_AF-A0A847H196-F1
#
_entry.id   AF-A0A847H196-F1
#
_cell.length_a   1.000
_cell.length_b   1.000
_cell.length_c   1.000
_cell.angle_alpha   90.00
_cell.angle_beta   90.00
_cell.angle_gamma   90.00
#
_symmetry.space_group_name_H-M   'P 1'
#
loop_
_entity.id
_entity.type
_entity.pdbx_description
1 polymer ?
#
loop_
_entity_poly.entity_id
_entity_poly.type
_entity_poly.pdbx_seq_one_letter_code
_entity_poly.pdbx_strand_id
1 'polypeptide(L)'
;MDGGIYSHQTAVVEEEVEGEDGDPVIKKKTTGGDPDCFKFFLERAWQLAARDRAVGMVMSSGLHNAHGCTGLRRLLMQHSRWKAIAKFDNEMRVFPGVHNQFKFDLVVFERGGPTKEVDAAFLTRETEQALQKFRNHRSYLRITSSDVRRLSPQTLTLFEFRSQQDVDLVQKAYRLHPTFGEGLMPRLGLRYRCEFHMGNMVYLFRTRDWLRRHGCVPEPGEQWRAADAEWYRSRGYVERPIAKWYALFEGNRVTAYNLPWPVKSAKNIPESDLDDFEIRLVLPNGRRFFGKAPDDGGHPTVFVPADEIQARDLPVYIPAAKQLNSFTISACLRPLDVLLPLIEGKWIYAFNHRAYAYVSGGGSWVVTRPTDDTEGDLVPHYFLARLDSEVRAACGRGMKVGFRDVSSSSNERTIVAAAIPCHVPCNHKTPTFAAESPNDEHIPAVTAWLSSMVNDYVTRITGGSTTLGAMKNRPAPCEPLLELQGITELVSPLVKHWNLATAGESAGPRNSQPEQLRAQLDAVMSELLELTPHTYAFVLSGFPLLDRDQPPLPHDYRIRPTNKGIDRRPISFITRDMALLTYFDYLAGRLEIKPDPERVKQICPDGVPEPPTDIVEFFAQAGVDIGGRTEHAVAATGPYRNLRQRVAKARELGAVAYVPTIDRRRATFVERAAAAGGLTLEEGVLTPEMAAHVLRGKVDREAKWQRAMEFWEATPASELDRQSGAD
;
A
#
# COMPACT_ATOMS: atom_id res chain seq x y z
N MET A 1 21.57 12.08 28.08
CA MET A 1 22.82 11.32 27.90
C MET A 1 23.65 12.05 26.86
N ASP A 2 24.16 13.24 27.21
CA ASP A 2 24.92 14.06 26.27
C ASP A 2 26.40 13.99 26.65
N GLY A 3 27.21 13.33 25.81
CA GLY A 3 28.67 13.35 25.91
C GLY A 3 29.42 12.00 25.88
N GLY A 4 28.79 10.90 25.48
CA GLY A 4 29.49 9.61 25.31
C GLY A 4 30.47 9.62 24.13
N ILE A 5 31.46 8.71 24.14
CA ILE A 5 32.45 8.49 23.06
C ILE A 5 31.80 8.30 21.68
N TYR A 6 30.52 7.90 21.62
CA TYR A 6 29.78 7.62 20.39
C TYR A 6 28.53 8.52 20.27
N SER A 7 28.69 9.69 19.65
CA SER A 7 27.63 10.71 19.55
C SER A 7 26.71 10.53 18.34
N HIS A 8 27.10 9.70 17.36
CA HIS A 8 26.37 9.55 16.10
C HIS A 8 25.49 8.29 16.05
N GLN A 9 25.33 7.62 17.18
CA GLN A 9 24.48 6.42 17.33
C GLN A 9 22.99 6.75 17.36
N THR A 10 22.67 7.97 17.75
CA THR A 10 21.32 8.51 17.78
C THR A 10 21.26 9.79 16.99
N ALA A 11 20.17 10.04 16.27
CA ALA A 11 19.91 11.34 15.66
C ALA A 11 18.47 11.76 15.90
N VAL A 12 18.24 13.04 16.17
CA VAL A 12 16.87 13.56 16.26
C VAL A 12 16.38 13.88 14.84
N VAL A 13 15.17 13.41 14.54
CA VAL A 13 14.39 13.77 13.37
C VAL A 13 13.08 14.38 13.82
N GLU A 14 12.51 15.24 13.00
CA GLU A 14 11.19 15.82 13.23
C GLU A 14 10.17 14.97 12.47
N GLU A 15 9.18 14.44 13.19
CA GLU A 15 8.08 13.67 12.63
C GLU A 15 6.79 14.44 12.89
N GLU A 16 6.02 14.70 11.84
CA GLU A 16 4.68 15.24 11.96
C GLU A 16 3.73 14.10 12.34
N VAL A 17 3.14 14.20 13.52
CA VAL A 17 2.16 13.23 14.03
C VAL A 17 0.82 13.92 14.25
N GLU A 18 -0.25 13.13 14.23
CA GLU A 18 -1.59 13.58 14.57
C GLU A 18 -1.65 13.98 16.06
N GLY A 19 -2.04 15.23 16.32
CA GLY A 19 -2.40 15.70 17.66
C GLY A 19 -3.75 15.14 18.12
N GLU A 20 -4.07 15.29 19.40
CA GLU A 20 -5.35 14.80 19.96
C GLU A 20 -6.58 15.42 19.27
N ASP A 21 -6.43 16.63 18.72
CA ASP A 21 -7.47 17.37 18.01
C ASP A 21 -7.43 17.16 16.47
N GLY A 22 -6.60 16.23 15.97
CA GLY A 22 -6.45 15.95 14.54
C GLY A 22 -5.54 16.92 13.77
N ASP A 23 -4.98 17.92 14.44
CA ASP A 23 -4.02 18.87 13.86
C ASP A 23 -2.58 18.32 13.89
N PRO A 24 -1.76 18.64 12.86
CA PRO A 24 -0.39 18.15 12.78
C PRO A 24 0.49 18.79 13.86
N VAL A 25 1.11 17.95 14.69
CA VAL A 25 2.08 18.36 15.71
C VAL A 25 3.46 17.82 15.32
N ILE A 26 4.46 18.70 15.30
CA ILE A 26 5.85 18.29 15.10
C ILE A 26 6.36 17.67 16.40
N LYS A 27 6.55 16.35 16.41
CA LYS A 27 7.27 15.65 17.47
C LYS A 27 8.73 15.43 17.06
N LYS A 28 9.64 15.77 17.97
CA LYS A 28 11.03 15.34 17.88
C LYS A 28 11.12 13.88 18.26
N LYS A 29 11.57 13.05 17.34
CA LYS A 29 11.77 11.61 17.53
C LYS A 29 13.25 11.29 17.40
N THR A 30 13.75 10.50 18.32
CA THR A 30 15.11 10.00 18.24
C THR A 30 15.14 8.77 17.33
N THR A 31 15.89 8.86 16.25
CA THR A 31 16.34 7.71 15.46
C THR A 31 17.47 7.03 16.23
N GLY A 32 17.10 6.02 17.01
CA GLY A 32 17.99 5.24 17.85
C GLY A 32 17.22 4.01 18.31
N GLY A 33 17.78 2.83 18.09
CA GLY A 33 17.18 1.54 18.48
C GLY A 33 18.27 0.66 19.06
N ASP A 34 18.04 -0.66 19.07
CA ASP A 34 19.03 -1.60 19.59
C ASP A 34 20.41 -1.41 18.91
N PRO A 35 21.48 -1.32 19.71
CA PRO A 35 22.80 -0.98 19.23
C PRO A 35 23.42 -2.14 18.44
N ASP A 36 23.39 -2.06 17.11
CA ASP A 36 24.17 -2.95 16.25
C ASP A 36 25.66 -2.58 16.33
N CYS A 37 26.51 -3.57 16.63
CA CYS A 37 27.94 -3.37 16.88
C CYS A 37 28.66 -2.64 15.74
N PHE A 38 28.27 -2.86 14.47
CA PHE A 38 28.96 -2.23 13.33
C PHE A 38 28.93 -0.70 13.41
N LYS A 39 27.89 -0.13 14.03
CA LYS A 39 27.72 1.33 14.15
C LYS A 39 28.81 1.97 14.99
N PHE A 40 29.20 1.31 16.08
CA PHE A 40 30.30 1.77 16.94
C PHE A 40 31.65 1.60 16.25
N PHE A 41 31.84 0.49 15.53
CA PHE A 41 33.09 0.26 14.80
C PHE A 41 33.29 1.26 13.66
N LEU A 42 32.23 1.62 12.92
CA LEU A 42 32.31 2.64 11.88
C LEU A 42 32.68 4.02 12.48
N GLU A 43 31.99 4.44 13.54
CA GLU A 43 32.30 5.70 14.21
C GLU A 43 33.71 5.69 14.82
N ARG A 44 34.13 4.57 15.43
CA ARG A 44 35.48 4.41 15.97
C ARG A 44 36.54 4.48 14.89
N ALA A 45 36.32 3.83 13.76
CA ALA A 45 37.23 3.91 12.62
C ALA A 45 37.35 5.35 12.11
N TRP A 46 36.24 6.08 12.02
CA TRP A 46 36.26 7.51 11.69
C TRP A 46 37.04 8.35 12.71
N GLN A 47 36.88 8.09 14.01
CA GLN A 47 37.61 8.79 15.08
C GLN A 47 39.12 8.54 15.05
N LEU A 48 39.52 7.30 14.75
CA LEU A 48 40.92 6.87 14.72
C LEU A 48 41.63 7.26 13.41
N ALA A 49 40.90 7.43 12.31
CA ALA A 49 41.48 7.81 11.03
C ALA A 49 42.10 9.21 11.11
N ALA A 50 43.33 9.36 10.60
CA ALA A 50 43.90 10.68 10.36
C ALA A 50 43.11 11.43 9.26
N ARG A 51 43.13 12.76 9.29
CA ARG A 51 42.50 13.58 8.24
C ARG A 51 43.03 13.21 6.86
N ASP A 52 42.15 13.24 5.87
CA ASP A 52 42.44 12.96 4.46
C ASP A 52 43.00 11.55 4.17
N ARG A 53 42.88 10.62 5.12
CA ARG A 53 43.22 9.20 4.92
C ARG A 53 41.95 8.37 4.72
N ALA A 54 42.03 7.43 3.77
CA ALA A 54 40.93 6.55 3.42
C ALA A 54 40.79 5.41 4.43
N VAL A 55 39.55 5.08 4.75
CA VAL A 55 39.12 3.92 5.52
C VAL A 55 38.23 3.08 4.62
N GLY A 56 38.55 1.79 4.48
CA GLY A 56 37.72 0.80 3.81
C GLY A 56 37.22 -0.22 4.82
N MET A 57 35.92 -0.52 4.82
CA MET A 57 35.33 -1.46 5.78
C MET A 57 34.30 -2.37 5.11
N VAL A 58 34.29 -3.64 5.53
CA VAL A 58 33.20 -4.59 5.27
C VAL A 58 32.39 -4.71 6.55
N MET A 59 31.07 -4.56 6.46
CA MET A 59 30.19 -4.59 7.63
C MET A 59 28.82 -5.20 7.31
N SER A 60 28.08 -5.55 8.35
CA SER A 60 26.66 -5.88 8.21
C SER A 60 25.92 -4.75 7.49
N SER A 61 25.02 -5.11 6.57
CA SER A 61 24.32 -4.12 5.75
C SER A 61 23.28 -3.36 6.56
N GLY A 62 23.14 -2.07 6.29
CA GLY A 62 22.14 -1.21 6.91
C GLY A 62 22.56 0.24 7.05
N LEU A 63 23.83 0.57 6.80
CA LEU A 63 24.31 1.95 6.81
C LEU A 63 23.52 2.81 5.83
N HIS A 64 23.20 2.28 4.65
CA HIS A 64 22.54 3.01 3.57
C HIS A 64 21.04 3.28 3.83
N ASN A 65 20.30 2.38 4.52
CA ASN A 65 18.84 2.47 4.62
C ASN A 65 18.25 2.46 6.04
N ALA A 66 18.93 1.94 7.06
CA ALA A 66 18.33 1.76 8.37
C ALA A 66 18.09 3.11 9.05
N HIS A 67 16.90 3.33 9.63
CA HIS A 67 16.59 4.57 10.37
C HIS A 67 17.59 4.83 11.50
N GLY A 68 17.99 3.78 12.23
CA GLY A 68 18.96 3.85 13.32
C GLY A 68 20.40 4.15 12.89
N CYS A 69 20.68 4.39 11.61
CA CYS A 69 21.99 4.81 11.09
C CYS A 69 21.99 6.29 10.64
N THR A 70 20.91 7.03 10.89
CA THR A 70 20.77 8.44 10.46
C THR A 70 21.91 9.32 10.96
N GLY A 71 22.34 9.16 12.23
CA GLY A 71 23.47 9.92 12.78
C GLY A 71 24.79 9.63 12.06
N LEU A 72 25.06 8.35 11.75
CA LEU A 72 26.25 7.94 10.99
C LEU A 72 26.23 8.45 9.55
N ARG A 73 25.08 8.45 8.89
CA ARG A 73 24.94 9.06 7.55
C ARG A 73 25.19 10.56 7.59
N ARG A 74 24.69 11.27 8.61
CA ARG A 74 25.01 12.70 8.83
C ARG A 74 26.52 12.91 9.02
N LEU A 75 27.17 12.09 9.85
CA LEU A 75 28.62 12.12 10.06
C LEU A 75 29.40 11.97 8.75
N LEU A 76 29.07 10.95 7.95
CA LEU A 76 29.76 10.69 6.68
C LEU A 76 29.48 11.80 5.66
N MET A 77 28.24 12.28 5.56
CA MET A 77 27.88 13.32 4.60
C MET A 77 28.47 14.70 4.93
N GLN A 78 28.55 15.07 6.21
CA GLN A 78 28.94 16.41 6.64
C GLN A 78 30.43 16.54 7.01
N HIS A 79 31.04 15.46 7.48
CA HIS A 79 32.40 15.48 8.06
C HIS A 79 33.34 14.43 7.45
N SER A 80 32.97 13.83 6.32
CA SER A 80 33.83 12.93 5.56
C SER A 80 33.69 13.18 4.06
N ARG A 81 34.66 12.69 3.28
CA ARG A 81 34.49 12.43 1.85
C ARG A 81 34.14 10.95 1.67
N TRP A 82 32.85 10.63 1.73
CA TRP A 82 32.33 9.30 1.47
C TRP A 82 32.50 8.98 -0.02
N LYS A 83 33.45 8.09 -0.33
CA LYS A 83 33.85 7.78 -1.70
C LYS A 83 32.94 6.75 -2.33
N ALA A 84 32.69 5.64 -1.63
CA ALA A 84 31.95 4.54 -2.19
C ALA A 84 31.10 3.79 -1.15
N ILE A 85 29.99 3.23 -1.61
CA ILE A 85 29.26 2.17 -0.93
C ILE A 85 28.83 1.08 -1.93
N ALA A 86 29.15 -0.17 -1.63
CA ALA A 86 28.64 -1.31 -2.39
C ALA A 86 27.92 -2.27 -1.44
N LYS A 87 26.66 -2.56 -1.70
CA LYS A 87 25.89 -3.54 -0.94
C LYS A 87 25.83 -4.84 -1.73
N PHE A 88 26.03 -5.97 -1.06
CA PHE A 88 25.82 -7.31 -1.60
C PHE A 88 24.78 -8.07 -0.79
N ASP A 89 24.08 -9.02 -1.42
CA ASP A 89 23.57 -10.20 -0.74
C ASP A 89 24.55 -11.37 -0.89
N ASN A 90 24.49 -12.31 0.04
CA ASN A 90 25.32 -13.51 -0.01
C ASN A 90 24.67 -14.64 -0.84
N GLU A 91 23.77 -14.33 -1.78
CA GLU A 91 23.02 -15.35 -2.53
C GLU A 91 23.96 -16.18 -3.42
N MET A 92 25.03 -15.55 -3.94
CA MET A 92 26.12 -16.18 -4.69
C MET A 92 27.23 -16.78 -3.81
N ARG A 93 27.06 -16.77 -2.48
CA ARG A 93 28.01 -17.32 -1.49
C ARG A 93 29.44 -16.73 -1.56
N VAL A 94 29.55 -15.41 -1.73
CA VAL A 94 30.83 -14.66 -1.58
C VAL A 94 31.51 -15.00 -0.24
N PHE A 95 30.73 -15.19 0.82
CA PHE A 95 31.17 -15.78 2.09
C PHE A 95 30.53 -17.17 2.28
N PRO A 96 31.26 -18.27 2.01
CA PRO A 96 30.68 -19.62 2.02
C PRO A 96 30.12 -20.08 3.38
N GLY A 97 30.69 -19.58 4.49
CA GLY A 97 30.27 -19.90 5.85
C GLY A 97 29.14 -19.03 6.40
N VAL A 98 28.61 -18.09 5.61
CA VAL A 98 27.55 -17.18 6.03
C VAL A 98 26.24 -17.55 5.32
N HIS A 99 25.11 -17.38 6.01
CA HIS A 99 23.80 -17.62 5.42
C HIS A 99 23.62 -16.83 4.12
N ASN A 100 23.00 -17.43 3.11
CA ASN A 100 22.93 -16.84 1.77
C ASN A 100 22.06 -15.57 1.69
N GLN A 101 21.15 -15.37 2.65
CA GLN A 101 20.34 -14.14 2.73
C GLN A 101 21.02 -13.00 3.49
N PHE A 102 22.20 -13.24 4.07
CA PHE A 102 22.93 -12.19 4.78
C PHE A 102 23.37 -11.11 3.79
N LYS A 103 23.21 -9.84 4.19
CA LYS A 103 23.59 -8.69 3.38
C LYS A 103 24.76 -7.98 4.05
N PHE A 104 25.71 -7.49 3.26
CA PHE A 104 26.86 -6.75 3.76
C PHE A 104 27.15 -5.53 2.89
N ASP A 105 27.63 -4.47 3.53
CA ASP A 105 28.04 -3.23 2.88
C ASP A 105 29.58 -3.13 2.88
N LEU A 106 30.14 -2.73 1.75
CA LEU A 106 31.52 -2.25 1.62
C LEU A 106 31.49 -0.73 1.57
N VAL A 107 32.20 -0.08 2.48
CA VAL A 107 32.16 1.38 2.64
C VAL A 107 33.58 1.92 2.54
N VAL A 108 33.76 2.97 1.74
CA VAL A 108 35.03 3.69 1.61
C VAL A 108 34.80 5.17 1.87
N PHE A 109 35.53 5.75 2.83
CA PHE A 109 35.46 7.18 3.13
C PHE A 109 36.83 7.73 3.55
N GLU A 110 37.04 9.02 3.36
CA GLU A 110 38.17 9.76 3.95
C GLU A 110 37.66 10.69 5.04
N ARG A 111 38.38 10.79 6.16
CA ARG A 111 38.03 11.71 7.23
C ARG A 111 38.27 13.16 6.81
N GLY A 112 37.29 14.03 7.03
CA GLY A 112 37.38 15.47 6.76
C GLY A 112 36.70 15.90 5.46
N GLY A 113 36.29 17.17 5.43
CA GLY A 113 35.48 17.76 4.35
C GLY A 113 34.04 17.22 4.31
N PRO A 114 33.13 17.87 3.56
CA PRO A 114 31.80 17.34 3.29
C PRO A 114 31.80 16.44 2.05
N THR A 115 30.88 15.47 2.02
CA THR A 115 30.63 14.62 0.86
C THR A 115 29.80 15.38 -0.16
N LYS A 116 30.31 15.46 -1.40
CA LYS A 116 29.57 16.04 -2.53
C LYS A 116 28.77 14.98 -3.29
N GLU A 117 29.37 13.83 -3.50
CA GLU A 117 28.85 12.69 -4.25
C GLU A 117 29.41 11.39 -3.68
N VAL A 118 28.70 10.28 -3.92
CA VAL A 118 29.09 8.92 -3.51
C VAL A 118 28.92 7.98 -4.70
N ASP A 119 29.98 7.23 -5.02
CA ASP A 119 29.88 6.11 -5.97
C ASP A 119 29.13 4.95 -5.28
N ALA A 120 28.01 4.49 -5.83
CA ALA A 120 27.20 3.45 -5.19
C ALA A 120 26.90 2.27 -6.12
N ALA A 121 26.74 1.08 -5.56
CA ALA A 121 26.13 -0.05 -6.26
C ALA A 121 25.39 -0.98 -5.28
N PHE A 122 24.15 -1.34 -5.61
CA PHE A 122 23.33 -2.24 -4.80
C PHE A 122 23.18 -3.58 -5.51
N LEU A 123 24.20 -4.41 -5.31
CA LEU A 123 24.42 -5.66 -6.02
C LEU A 123 23.59 -6.77 -5.39
N THR A 124 22.86 -7.48 -6.25
CA THR A 124 21.92 -8.55 -5.86
C THR A 124 22.18 -9.74 -6.75
N ARG A 125 22.48 -10.91 -6.17
CA ARG A 125 22.93 -12.11 -6.93
C ARG A 125 24.18 -11.88 -7.79
N GLU A 126 25.13 -11.09 -7.30
CA GLU A 126 26.40 -10.84 -7.98
C GLU A 126 27.57 -11.48 -7.20
N THR A 127 28.65 -11.82 -7.89
CA THR A 127 29.90 -12.31 -7.27
C THR A 127 30.83 -11.15 -6.93
N GLU A 128 31.91 -11.42 -6.19
CA GLU A 128 32.95 -10.45 -5.86
C GLU A 128 33.64 -9.84 -7.09
N GLN A 129 33.55 -10.50 -8.25
CA GLN A 129 34.09 -10.00 -9.52
C GLN A 129 33.42 -8.69 -9.95
N ALA A 130 32.19 -8.42 -9.53
CA ALA A 130 31.50 -7.16 -9.78
C ALA A 130 32.31 -5.94 -9.28
N LEU A 131 33.13 -6.10 -8.23
CA LEU A 131 33.99 -5.05 -7.71
C LEU A 131 35.13 -4.67 -8.68
N GLN A 132 35.65 -5.63 -9.45
CA GLN A 132 36.73 -5.36 -10.42
C GLN A 132 36.24 -4.42 -11.54
N LYS A 133 34.94 -4.47 -11.82
CA LYS A 133 34.27 -3.63 -12.83
C LYS A 133 33.37 -2.58 -12.19
N PHE A 134 33.56 -2.23 -10.92
CA PHE A 134 32.60 -1.43 -10.14
C PHE A 134 32.05 -0.19 -10.88
N ARG A 135 32.92 0.63 -11.49
CA ARG A 135 32.52 1.83 -12.24
C ARG A 135 31.91 1.57 -13.62
N ASN A 136 32.15 0.38 -14.17
CA ASN A 136 31.62 -0.05 -15.47
C ASN A 136 30.47 -1.05 -15.29
N HIS A 137 30.06 -1.33 -14.06
CA HIS A 137 28.99 -2.25 -13.74
C HIS A 137 27.64 -1.58 -14.02
N ARG A 138 26.67 -2.32 -14.54
CA ARG A 138 25.32 -1.78 -14.87
C ARG A 138 24.59 -1.14 -13.68
N SER A 139 24.90 -1.60 -12.46
CA SER A 139 24.34 -1.07 -11.21
C SER A 139 25.19 0.01 -10.56
N TYR A 140 26.21 0.51 -11.26
CA TYR A 140 26.94 1.69 -10.84
C TYR A 140 26.02 2.91 -10.83
N LEU A 141 26.10 3.68 -9.76
CA LEU A 141 25.34 4.88 -9.53
C LEU A 141 26.30 5.98 -9.09
N ARG A 142 26.02 7.21 -9.56
CA ARG A 142 26.61 8.41 -8.99
C ARG A 142 25.53 9.19 -8.26
N ILE A 143 25.56 9.16 -6.93
CA ILE A 143 24.53 9.80 -6.10
C ILE A 143 25.09 11.07 -5.49
N THR A 144 24.49 12.22 -5.77
CA THR A 144 24.94 13.49 -5.18
C THR A 144 24.32 13.71 -3.80
N SER A 145 24.99 14.45 -2.94
CA SER A 145 24.47 14.81 -1.61
C SER A 145 23.17 15.63 -1.69
N SER A 146 22.98 16.40 -2.77
CA SER A 146 21.71 17.07 -3.07
C SER A 146 20.58 16.09 -3.34
N ASP A 147 20.85 14.98 -4.06
CA ASP A 147 19.84 13.97 -4.36
C ASP A 147 19.38 13.28 -3.09
N VAL A 148 20.33 12.90 -2.22
CA VAL A 148 20.02 12.28 -0.93
C VAL A 148 19.14 13.20 -0.07
N ARG A 149 19.46 14.49 0.00
CA ARG A 149 18.67 15.47 0.77
C ARG A 149 17.28 15.69 0.17
N ARG A 150 17.14 15.66 -1.15
CA ARG A 150 15.85 15.81 -1.82
C ARG A 150 14.96 14.59 -1.62
N LEU A 151 15.52 13.39 -1.72
CA LEU A 151 14.76 12.14 -1.65
C LEU A 151 14.51 11.66 -0.22
N SER A 152 15.40 12.01 0.73
CA SER A 152 15.32 11.56 2.11
C SER A 152 15.84 12.65 3.07
N PRO A 153 15.17 13.81 3.17
CA PRO A 153 15.66 14.98 3.90
C PRO A 153 15.93 14.70 5.39
N GLN A 154 15.07 13.89 6.03
CA GLN A 154 15.15 13.64 7.46
C GLN A 154 16.22 12.60 7.84
N THR A 155 16.33 11.52 7.06
CA THR A 155 17.11 10.32 7.41
C THR A 155 18.34 10.09 6.54
N LEU A 156 18.48 10.85 5.44
CA LEU A 156 19.56 10.79 4.46
C LEU A 156 19.78 9.38 3.86
N THR A 157 18.70 8.61 3.69
CA THR A 157 18.75 7.25 3.15
C THR A 157 19.27 7.24 1.70
N LEU A 158 20.19 6.33 1.42
CA LEU A 158 20.59 5.95 0.06
C LEU A 158 19.70 4.78 -0.39
N PHE A 159 18.79 5.03 -1.33
CA PHE A 159 17.89 4.00 -1.84
C PHE A 159 18.61 3.00 -2.74
N GLU A 160 18.19 1.74 -2.70
CA GLU A 160 18.78 0.63 -3.49
C GLU A 160 18.37 0.71 -4.98
N PHE A 161 18.77 1.75 -5.70
CA PHE A 161 18.52 1.89 -7.14
C PHE A 161 19.30 0.86 -7.95
N ARG A 162 18.76 0.42 -9.10
CA ARG A 162 19.37 -0.65 -9.92
C ARG A 162 20.25 -0.14 -11.04
N SER A 163 20.03 1.11 -11.48
CA SER A 163 20.78 1.79 -12.54
C SER A 163 20.67 3.31 -12.37
N GLN A 164 21.52 4.07 -13.08
CA GLN A 164 21.45 5.54 -13.07
C GLN A 164 20.10 6.04 -13.61
N GLN A 165 19.47 5.32 -14.54
CA GLN A 165 18.15 5.65 -15.07
C GLN A 165 17.05 5.63 -13.98
N ASP A 166 17.14 4.75 -12.97
CA ASP A 166 16.25 4.79 -11.81
C ASP A 166 16.42 6.10 -11.02
N VAL A 167 17.67 6.54 -10.82
CA VAL A 167 17.99 7.79 -10.11
C VAL A 167 17.42 8.98 -10.87
N ASP A 168 17.69 9.06 -12.17
CA ASP A 168 17.31 10.17 -13.03
C ASP A 168 15.78 10.29 -13.12
N LEU A 169 15.06 9.16 -13.20
CA LEU A 169 13.59 9.12 -13.21
C LEU A 169 13.00 9.65 -11.91
N VAL A 170 13.50 9.18 -10.76
CA VAL A 170 12.99 9.66 -9.46
C VAL A 170 13.32 11.14 -9.28
N GLN A 171 14.52 11.58 -9.63
CA GLN A 171 14.85 13.01 -9.60
C GLN A 171 13.93 13.85 -10.49
N LYS A 172 13.62 13.37 -11.69
CA LYS A 172 12.66 14.03 -12.58
C LYS A 172 11.29 14.14 -11.91
N ALA A 173 10.76 13.06 -11.34
CA ALA A 173 9.46 13.05 -10.67
C ALA A 173 9.38 14.08 -9.53
N TYR A 174 10.40 14.16 -8.66
CA TYR A 174 10.46 15.13 -7.56
C TYR A 174 10.79 16.57 -7.99
N ARG A 175 11.22 16.79 -9.24
CA ARG A 175 11.38 18.13 -9.81
C ARG A 175 10.09 18.64 -10.44
N LEU A 176 9.35 17.76 -11.11
CA LEU A 176 8.10 18.11 -11.79
C LEU A 176 6.95 18.29 -10.80
N HIS A 177 6.89 17.48 -9.75
CA HIS A 177 5.75 17.43 -8.84
C HIS A 177 6.15 17.63 -7.38
N PRO A 178 5.35 18.38 -6.60
CA PRO A 178 5.52 18.45 -5.16
C PRO A 178 5.27 17.08 -4.51
N THR A 179 5.68 16.94 -3.26
CA THR A 179 5.31 15.76 -2.47
C THR A 179 3.80 15.73 -2.21
N PHE A 180 3.22 14.55 -2.02
CA PHE A 180 1.80 14.39 -1.75
C PHE A 180 1.36 15.19 -0.51
N GLY A 181 2.17 15.18 0.54
CA GLY A 181 1.92 15.87 1.80
C GLY A 181 2.01 17.40 1.72
N GLU A 182 2.91 17.95 0.90
CA GLU A 182 3.03 19.41 0.72
C GLU A 182 2.18 19.93 -0.45
N GLY A 183 1.81 19.06 -1.39
CA GLY A 183 1.12 19.39 -2.62
C GLY A 183 -0.36 19.04 -2.57
N LEU A 184 -0.69 17.81 -2.94
CA LEU A 184 -2.07 17.38 -3.21
C LEU A 184 -2.92 17.30 -1.92
N MET A 185 -2.36 16.86 -0.78
CA MET A 185 -3.08 16.78 0.49
C MET A 185 -3.67 18.12 0.96
N PRO A 186 -2.88 19.19 1.19
CA PRO A 186 -3.42 20.46 1.69
C PRO A 186 -4.33 21.15 0.67
N ARG A 187 -4.04 21.02 -0.63
CA ARG A 187 -4.90 21.60 -1.68
C ARG A 187 -6.30 21.02 -1.69
N LEU A 188 -6.39 19.70 -1.51
CA LEU A 188 -7.65 18.97 -1.46
C LEU A 188 -8.30 18.93 -0.07
N GLY A 189 -7.71 19.59 0.94
CA GLY A 189 -8.17 19.49 2.33
C GLY A 189 -8.17 18.06 2.88
N LEU A 190 -7.28 17.19 2.36
CA LEU A 190 -7.21 15.79 2.77
C LEU A 190 -6.50 15.65 4.10
N ARG A 191 -7.17 15.00 5.04
CA ARG A 191 -6.56 14.51 6.28
C ARG A 191 -6.34 13.02 6.21
N TYR A 192 -5.20 12.62 6.74
CA TYR A 192 -4.93 11.22 7.04
C TYR A 192 -5.77 10.78 8.24
N ARG A 193 -6.26 9.55 8.22
CA ARG A 193 -6.93 8.93 9.37
C ARG A 193 -6.47 7.49 9.57
N CYS A 194 -6.22 7.14 10.83
CA CYS A 194 -6.12 5.76 11.29
C CYS A 194 -7.32 5.48 12.20
N GLU A 195 -8.40 4.94 11.62
CA GLU A 195 -9.69 4.88 12.32
C GLU A 195 -9.67 3.85 13.46
N PHE A 196 -9.37 2.57 13.19
CA PHE A 196 -9.44 1.52 14.20
C PHE A 196 -8.20 0.62 14.31
N HIS A 197 -7.53 0.61 15.45
CA HIS A 197 -6.36 -0.25 15.67
C HIS A 197 -6.74 -1.64 16.19
N MET A 198 -6.57 -2.69 15.40
CA MET A 198 -7.05 -4.05 15.72
C MET A 198 -6.58 -4.60 17.07
N GLY A 199 -5.31 -4.40 17.44
CA GLY A 199 -4.77 -4.89 18.72
C GLY A 199 -5.30 -4.10 19.92
N ASN A 200 -5.11 -2.78 19.92
CA ASN A 200 -5.57 -1.90 20.99
C ASN A 200 -7.10 -1.84 21.13
N MET A 201 -7.84 -2.09 20.04
CA MET A 201 -9.30 -1.95 19.97
C MET A 201 -10.04 -3.27 19.76
N VAL A 202 -9.41 -4.40 20.05
CA VAL A 202 -10.00 -5.75 19.83
C VAL A 202 -11.41 -5.91 20.44
N TYR A 203 -11.67 -5.21 21.55
CA TYR A 203 -12.94 -5.19 22.27
C TYR A 203 -14.10 -4.50 21.52
N LEU A 204 -13.87 -3.88 20.37
CA LEU A 204 -14.92 -3.29 19.53
C LEU A 204 -15.40 -4.23 18.41
N PHE A 205 -14.57 -5.19 18.01
CA PHE A 205 -14.84 -6.02 16.83
C PHE A 205 -15.60 -7.27 17.19
N ARG A 206 -16.63 -7.59 16.40
CA ARG A 206 -17.51 -8.75 16.56
C ARG A 206 -17.48 -9.63 15.33
N THR A 207 -17.50 -10.94 15.54
CA THR A 207 -17.69 -11.92 14.47
C THR A 207 -19.17 -12.20 14.26
N ARG A 208 -19.53 -12.77 13.10
CA ARG A 208 -20.93 -13.17 12.82
C ARG A 208 -21.51 -14.08 13.90
N ASP A 209 -20.72 -15.02 14.41
CA ASP A 209 -21.17 -15.97 15.42
C ASP A 209 -21.40 -15.31 16.78
N TRP A 210 -20.57 -14.32 17.13
CA TRP A 210 -20.79 -13.52 18.32
C TRP A 210 -22.11 -12.74 18.18
N LEU A 211 -22.35 -12.12 17.03
CA LEU A 211 -23.57 -11.35 16.77
C LEU A 211 -24.84 -12.19 16.87
N ARG A 212 -24.85 -13.38 16.24
CA ARG A 212 -25.98 -14.32 16.34
C ARG A 212 -26.27 -14.75 17.77
N ARG A 213 -25.21 -15.09 18.54
CA ARG A 213 -25.35 -15.51 19.94
C ARG A 213 -25.93 -14.42 20.84
N HIS A 214 -25.76 -13.16 20.47
CA HIS A 214 -26.29 -12.01 21.23
C HIS A 214 -27.49 -11.33 20.56
N GLY A 215 -28.25 -12.08 19.75
CA GLY A 215 -29.57 -11.65 19.28
C GLY A 215 -29.57 -10.69 18.10
N CYS A 216 -28.41 -10.41 17.52
CA CYS A 216 -28.35 -9.57 16.33
C CYS A 216 -28.87 -10.32 15.10
N VAL A 217 -29.57 -9.62 14.22
CA VAL A 217 -30.12 -10.13 12.96
C VAL A 217 -29.44 -9.48 11.76
N PRO A 218 -29.18 -10.21 10.67
CA PRO A 218 -28.55 -9.65 9.49
C PRO A 218 -29.49 -8.69 8.75
N GLU A 219 -28.92 -7.65 8.14
CA GLU A 219 -29.58 -6.65 7.29
C GLU A 219 -28.87 -6.56 5.91
N PRO A 220 -29.52 -5.98 4.88
CA PRO A 220 -28.88 -5.72 3.59
C PRO A 220 -27.57 -4.93 3.71
N GLY A 221 -26.61 -5.12 2.80
CA GLY A 221 -25.33 -4.44 2.83
C GLY A 221 -24.32 -5.06 3.81
N GLU A 222 -24.53 -6.32 4.19
CA GLU A 222 -23.73 -7.02 5.21
C GLU A 222 -23.64 -6.22 6.51
N GLN A 223 -24.78 -5.70 6.95
CA GLN A 223 -24.94 -5.04 8.24
C GLN A 223 -25.68 -6.00 9.19
N TRP A 224 -25.63 -5.68 10.48
CA TRP A 224 -26.39 -6.42 11.49
C TRP A 224 -27.13 -5.45 12.38
N ARG A 225 -28.38 -5.76 12.72
CA ARG A 225 -29.15 -5.00 13.70
C ARG A 225 -29.13 -5.71 15.05
N ALA A 226 -28.76 -4.99 16.09
CA ALA A 226 -28.86 -5.45 17.47
C ALA A 226 -30.33 -5.67 17.88
N ALA A 227 -30.57 -6.60 18.81
CA ALA A 227 -31.90 -6.81 19.37
C ALA A 227 -32.43 -5.56 20.10
N ASP A 228 -33.72 -5.54 20.41
CA ASP A 228 -34.32 -4.51 21.25
C ASP A 228 -33.92 -4.69 22.74
N ALA A 229 -34.29 -3.70 23.56
CA ALA A 229 -33.96 -3.70 24.99
C ALA A 229 -34.68 -4.82 25.77
N GLU A 230 -35.86 -5.24 25.34
CA GLU A 230 -36.63 -6.29 26.02
C GLU A 230 -35.94 -7.65 25.90
N TRP A 231 -35.41 -7.95 24.71
CA TRP A 231 -34.61 -9.15 24.44
C TRP A 231 -33.42 -9.27 25.40
N TYR A 232 -32.67 -8.19 25.61
CA TYR A 232 -31.50 -8.20 26.49
C TYR A 232 -31.88 -8.34 27.96
N ARG A 233 -32.90 -7.60 28.42
CA ARG A 233 -33.40 -7.71 29.80
C ARG A 233 -33.91 -9.12 30.10
N SER A 234 -34.60 -9.76 29.16
CA SER A 234 -35.11 -11.13 29.31
C SER A 234 -34.01 -12.18 29.50
N ARG A 235 -32.77 -11.89 29.05
CA ARG A 235 -31.60 -12.77 29.14
C ARG A 235 -30.61 -12.35 30.22
N GLY A 236 -30.98 -11.40 31.09
CA GLY A 236 -30.15 -11.00 32.23
C GLY A 236 -28.91 -10.20 31.86
N TYR A 237 -28.89 -9.51 30.71
CA TYR A 237 -27.83 -8.57 30.39
C TYR A 237 -27.88 -7.37 31.34
N VAL A 238 -26.72 -6.80 31.63
CA VAL A 238 -26.61 -5.62 32.48
C VAL A 238 -26.69 -4.37 31.63
N GLU A 239 -27.65 -3.51 31.96
CA GLU A 239 -27.88 -2.22 31.31
C GLU A 239 -26.89 -1.17 31.86
N ARG A 240 -26.24 -0.41 30.98
CA ARG A 240 -25.31 0.68 31.31
C ARG A 240 -25.62 1.94 30.48
N PRO A 241 -25.56 3.15 31.04
CA PRO A 241 -25.68 4.37 30.26
C PRO A 241 -24.52 4.56 29.28
N ILE A 242 -24.74 5.35 28.23
CA ILE A 242 -23.72 5.75 27.25
C ILE A 242 -23.24 7.17 27.55
N ALA A 243 -21.93 7.38 27.61
CA ALA A 243 -21.32 8.70 27.67
C ALA A 243 -20.44 8.91 26.42
N LYS A 244 -20.99 9.56 25.40
CA LYS A 244 -20.22 9.99 24.20
C LYS A 244 -19.31 11.15 24.56
N TRP A 245 -19.88 12.12 25.28
CA TRP A 245 -19.15 13.24 25.84
C TRP A 245 -18.94 12.98 27.32
N TYR A 246 -17.73 13.19 27.82
CA TYR A 246 -17.41 12.95 29.23
C TYR A 246 -16.23 13.77 29.75
N ALA A 247 -16.17 13.91 31.07
CA ALA A 247 -15.00 14.38 31.79
C ALA A 247 -14.81 13.59 33.08
N LEU A 248 -13.57 13.19 33.35
CA LEU A 248 -13.18 12.44 34.55
C LEU A 248 -12.22 13.26 35.42
N PHE A 249 -12.61 13.45 36.66
CA PHE A 249 -11.87 14.20 37.66
C PHE A 249 -11.21 13.31 38.70
N GLU A 250 -9.99 13.67 39.07
CA GLU A 250 -9.28 13.22 40.26
C GLU A 250 -9.02 14.44 41.15
N GLY A 251 -9.78 14.56 42.25
CA GLY A 251 -9.91 15.82 42.97
C GLY A 251 -10.52 16.92 42.07
N ASN A 252 -9.80 18.03 41.89
CA ASN A 252 -10.19 19.14 41.01
C ASN A 252 -9.50 19.09 39.64
N ARG A 253 -8.69 18.06 39.36
CA ARG A 253 -7.94 17.94 38.12
C ARG A 253 -8.66 17.01 37.15
N VAL A 254 -8.84 17.47 35.91
CA VAL A 254 -9.31 16.61 34.82
C VAL A 254 -8.19 15.67 34.41
N THR A 255 -8.50 14.38 34.33
CA THR A 255 -7.55 13.29 34.02
C THR A 255 -7.85 12.57 32.72
N ALA A 256 -9.07 12.68 32.20
CA ALA A 256 -9.48 12.23 30.88
C ALA A 256 -10.78 12.95 30.48
N TYR A 257 -10.96 13.29 29.22
CA TYR A 257 -12.18 13.94 28.74
C TYR A 257 -12.37 13.70 27.24
N ASN A 258 -13.61 13.83 26.78
CA ASN A 258 -14.00 13.96 25.38
C ASN A 258 -15.19 14.92 25.36
N LEU A 259 -15.03 16.14 24.85
CA LEU A 259 -16.04 17.19 24.96
C LEU A 259 -16.49 17.69 23.59
N PRO A 260 -17.76 18.14 23.43
CA PRO A 260 -18.31 18.51 22.12
C PRO A 260 -17.78 19.85 21.56
N TRP A 261 -17.05 20.62 22.35
CA TRP A 261 -16.53 21.94 21.97
C TRP A 261 -15.04 22.09 22.35
N PRO A 262 -14.29 22.95 21.65
CA PRO A 262 -12.90 23.24 22.01
C PRO A 262 -12.85 23.99 23.33
N VAL A 263 -12.40 23.31 24.40
CA VAL A 263 -12.16 23.94 25.70
C VAL A 263 -10.87 24.75 25.62
N LYS A 264 -10.93 26.06 25.99
CA LYS A 264 -9.79 26.99 25.95
C LYS A 264 -8.54 26.49 26.70
N SER A 265 -8.70 25.59 27.68
CA SER A 265 -7.61 24.88 28.35
C SER A 265 -8.09 23.54 28.92
N ALA A 266 -7.70 22.45 28.28
CA ALA A 266 -7.93 21.04 28.68
C ALA A 266 -7.67 20.72 30.17
N LYS A 267 -6.75 21.47 30.81
CA LYS A 267 -6.35 21.21 32.21
C LYS A 267 -7.30 21.77 33.26
N ASN A 268 -8.18 22.72 32.89
CA ASN A 268 -9.03 23.47 33.80
C ASN A 268 -10.47 23.53 33.26
N ILE A 269 -11.17 22.40 33.23
CA ILE A 269 -12.62 22.37 32.91
C ILE A 269 -13.39 22.67 34.21
N PRO A 270 -14.11 23.80 34.31
CA PRO A 270 -15.01 24.09 35.43
C PRO A 270 -16.15 23.08 35.47
N GLU A 271 -16.59 22.67 36.67
CA GLU A 271 -17.75 21.77 36.80
C GLU A 271 -19.05 22.38 36.29
N SER A 272 -19.19 23.71 36.34
CA SER A 272 -20.33 24.44 35.77
C SER A 272 -20.47 24.26 34.26
N ASP A 273 -19.37 24.00 33.55
CA ASP A 273 -19.38 23.77 32.10
C ASP A 273 -19.91 22.37 31.75
N LEU A 274 -20.18 21.54 32.76
CA LEU A 274 -20.70 20.17 32.62
C LEU A 274 -22.11 20.04 33.20
N ASP A 275 -22.81 21.16 33.43
CA ASP A 275 -24.11 21.13 34.09
C ASP A 275 -25.17 20.38 33.28
N ASP A 276 -25.04 20.39 31.95
CA ASP A 276 -25.87 19.64 31.00
C ASP A 276 -25.48 18.15 30.85
N PHE A 277 -24.49 17.67 31.61
CA PHE A 277 -24.10 16.26 31.64
C PHE A 277 -24.96 15.50 32.65
N GLU A 278 -25.83 14.64 32.13
CA GLU A 278 -26.85 13.90 32.88
C GLU A 278 -26.27 12.75 33.72
N ILE A 279 -25.16 12.15 33.27
CA ILE A 279 -24.51 11.03 33.95
C ILE A 279 -23.52 11.59 34.96
N ARG A 280 -23.82 11.49 36.25
CA ARG A 280 -22.95 11.97 37.34
C ARG A 280 -22.64 10.82 38.29
N LEU A 281 -21.41 10.32 38.25
CA LEU A 281 -20.99 9.12 38.99
C LEU A 281 -19.77 9.41 39.88
N VAL A 282 -19.79 8.86 41.10
CA VAL A 282 -18.61 8.76 41.97
C VAL A 282 -18.04 7.36 41.82
N LEU A 283 -16.86 7.25 41.22
CA LEU A 283 -16.16 6.00 40.96
C LEU A 283 -15.31 5.57 42.18
N PRO A 284 -14.86 4.30 42.24
CA PRO A 284 -13.90 3.84 43.24
C PRO A 284 -12.69 4.78 43.35
N ASN A 285 -12.21 4.98 44.58
CA ASN A 285 -11.14 5.94 44.94
C ASN A 285 -11.55 7.43 44.89
N GLY A 286 -12.85 7.76 44.93
CA GLY A 286 -13.35 9.13 45.09
C GLY A 286 -13.30 9.98 43.80
N ARG A 287 -13.11 9.34 42.66
CA ARG A 287 -13.03 10.01 41.35
C ARG A 287 -14.43 10.34 40.86
N ARG A 288 -14.58 11.43 40.12
CA ARG A 288 -15.89 11.92 39.67
C ARG A 288 -15.96 11.86 38.15
N PHE A 289 -17.02 11.25 37.63
CA PHE A 289 -17.26 11.10 36.21
C PHE A 289 -18.54 11.85 35.83
N PHE A 290 -18.44 12.72 34.84
CA PHE A 290 -19.55 13.41 34.21
C PHE A 290 -19.67 12.91 32.78
N GLY A 291 -20.87 12.55 32.34
CA GLY A 291 -21.13 12.05 30.99
C GLY A 291 -22.43 12.58 30.39
N LYS A 292 -22.46 12.68 29.07
CA LYS A 292 -23.65 13.01 28.27
C LYS A 292 -23.78 12.01 27.12
N ALA A 293 -25.02 11.57 26.89
CA ALA A 293 -25.34 10.63 25.84
C ALA A 293 -25.13 11.25 24.44
N PRO A 294 -25.07 10.43 23.37
CA PRO A 294 -25.13 10.94 22.00
C PRO A 294 -26.47 11.63 21.71
N ASP A 295 -26.45 12.78 21.04
CA ASP A 295 -27.65 13.52 20.61
C ASP A 295 -28.26 12.96 19.29
N ASP A 296 -28.16 11.65 19.07
CA ASP A 296 -28.62 10.99 17.83
C ASP A 296 -30.05 10.43 17.91
N GLY A 297 -30.75 10.70 19.02
CA GLY A 297 -32.12 10.21 19.27
C GLY A 297 -32.23 8.69 19.47
N GLY A 298 -31.11 7.96 19.51
CA GLY A 298 -31.10 6.52 19.74
C GLY A 298 -31.21 6.16 21.23
N HIS A 299 -31.09 4.86 21.54
CA HIS A 299 -31.19 4.37 22.92
C HIS A 299 -30.07 4.95 23.81
N PRO A 300 -30.36 5.47 25.02
CA PRO A 300 -29.35 6.10 25.88
C PRO A 300 -28.48 5.09 26.64
N THR A 301 -28.75 3.80 26.47
CA THR A 301 -28.07 2.70 27.19
C THR A 301 -27.54 1.63 26.24
N VAL A 302 -26.60 0.85 26.76
CA VAL A 302 -26.09 -0.39 26.16
C VAL A 302 -26.30 -1.55 27.11
N PHE A 303 -26.26 -2.76 26.57
CA PHE A 303 -26.39 -4.01 27.29
C PHE A 303 -25.10 -4.81 27.19
N VAL A 304 -24.64 -5.31 28.33
CA VAL A 304 -23.41 -6.12 28.47
C VAL A 304 -23.80 -7.52 28.95
N PRO A 305 -23.26 -8.60 28.36
CA PRO A 305 -23.45 -9.95 28.90
C PRO A 305 -22.97 -10.02 30.36
N ALA A 306 -23.79 -10.53 31.27
CA ALA A 306 -23.48 -10.54 32.69
C ALA A 306 -22.22 -11.34 33.03
N ASP A 307 -21.91 -12.36 32.24
CA ASP A 307 -20.71 -13.21 32.33
C ASP A 307 -19.43 -12.55 31.82
N GLU A 308 -19.54 -11.50 30.99
CA GLU A 308 -18.40 -10.74 30.50
C GLU A 308 -18.01 -9.57 31.43
N ILE A 309 -18.87 -9.21 32.39
CA ILE A 309 -18.64 -8.07 33.28
C ILE A 309 -17.62 -8.41 34.37
N GLN A 310 -16.58 -7.58 34.45
CA GLN A 310 -15.59 -7.65 35.52
C GLN A 310 -15.89 -6.62 36.63
N ALA A 311 -15.47 -6.92 37.86
CA ALA A 311 -15.65 -6.02 39.01
C ALA A 311 -15.00 -4.63 38.82
N ARG A 312 -14.02 -4.52 37.93
CA ARG A 312 -13.29 -3.28 37.61
C ARG A 312 -13.86 -2.51 36.41
N ASP A 313 -14.98 -2.97 35.86
CA ASP A 313 -15.57 -2.31 34.70
C ASP A 313 -16.22 -0.99 35.09
N LEU A 314 -16.20 -0.02 34.17
CA LEU A 314 -17.00 1.18 34.33
C LEU A 314 -18.50 0.81 34.32
N PRO A 315 -19.31 1.43 35.21
CA PRO A 315 -20.76 1.32 35.15
C PRO A 315 -21.37 2.06 33.94
N VAL A 316 -20.57 2.72 33.12
CA VAL A 316 -20.95 3.51 31.94
C VAL A 316 -20.14 3.04 30.73
N TYR A 317 -20.74 3.07 29.54
CA TYR A 317 -20.07 2.81 28.27
C TYR A 317 -19.56 4.09 27.64
N ILE A 318 -18.35 4.06 27.10
CA ILE A 318 -17.75 5.19 26.36
C ILE A 318 -17.37 4.68 24.97
N PRO A 319 -17.99 5.19 23.89
CA PRO A 319 -17.69 4.79 22.53
C PRO A 319 -16.20 4.90 22.19
N ALA A 320 -15.68 3.86 21.55
CA ALA A 320 -14.32 3.70 21.06
C ALA A 320 -13.20 3.93 22.10
N ALA A 321 -13.52 3.71 23.39
CA ALA A 321 -12.58 3.74 24.51
C ALA A 321 -12.50 2.37 25.20
N LYS A 322 -11.28 1.87 25.44
CA LYS A 322 -11.05 0.57 26.10
C LYS A 322 -11.02 0.69 27.60
N GLN A 323 -10.33 1.73 28.06
CA GLN A 323 -9.97 1.93 29.44
C GLN A 323 -9.95 3.41 29.76
N LEU A 324 -10.25 3.70 31.01
CA LEU A 324 -10.22 5.04 31.57
C LEU A 324 -9.50 4.96 32.92
N ASN A 325 -8.24 5.39 32.97
CA ASN A 325 -7.43 5.44 34.20
C ASN A 325 -7.62 4.22 35.12
N SER A 326 -7.31 3.03 34.59
CA SER A 326 -7.43 1.67 35.17
C SER A 326 -8.79 0.97 35.12
N PHE A 327 -9.88 1.67 34.85
CA PHE A 327 -11.17 1.01 34.60
C PHE A 327 -11.21 0.42 33.19
N THR A 328 -11.95 -0.68 33.02
CA THR A 328 -12.15 -1.32 31.71
C THR A 328 -13.58 -1.10 31.23
N ILE A 329 -13.76 -1.01 29.92
CA ILE A 329 -15.08 -0.95 29.29
C ILE A 329 -15.28 -2.27 28.56
N SER A 330 -16.33 -2.98 28.95
CA SER A 330 -16.68 -4.27 28.37
C SER A 330 -17.40 -4.11 27.04
N ALA A 331 -17.28 -5.15 26.22
CA ALA A 331 -18.01 -5.29 24.97
C ALA A 331 -19.52 -5.21 25.23
N CYS A 332 -20.23 -4.36 24.48
CA CYS A 332 -21.66 -4.15 24.70
C CYS A 332 -22.41 -3.97 23.38
N LEU A 333 -23.75 -3.96 23.47
CA LEU A 333 -24.66 -3.70 22.36
C LEU A 333 -25.64 -2.60 22.75
N ARG A 334 -25.75 -1.57 21.91
CA ARG A 334 -26.81 -0.58 22.00
C ARG A 334 -28.08 -1.17 21.35
N PRO A 335 -29.26 -1.12 21.98
CA PRO A 335 -30.47 -1.68 21.40
C PRO A 335 -30.77 -1.08 20.02
N LEU A 336 -31.23 -1.94 19.10
CA LEU A 336 -31.58 -1.60 17.71
C LEU A 336 -30.46 -0.94 16.89
N ASP A 337 -29.24 -0.83 17.43
CA ASP A 337 -28.11 -0.24 16.74
C ASP A 337 -27.68 -1.11 15.57
N VAL A 338 -27.09 -0.45 14.59
CA VAL A 338 -26.60 -1.09 13.37
C VAL A 338 -25.10 -1.32 13.52
N LEU A 339 -24.66 -2.54 13.29
CA LEU A 339 -23.26 -2.90 13.26
C LEU A 339 -22.77 -2.91 11.82
N LEU A 340 -21.71 -2.14 11.59
CA LEU A 340 -21.11 -1.88 10.30
C LEU A 340 -19.97 -2.86 10.02
N PRO A 341 -19.79 -3.27 8.76
CA PRO A 341 -18.67 -4.12 8.36
C PRO A 341 -17.34 -3.34 8.47
N LEU A 342 -16.31 -3.98 9.03
CA LEU A 342 -14.96 -3.41 9.13
C LEU A 342 -14.11 -3.78 7.91
N ILE A 343 -13.58 -2.78 7.21
CA ILE A 343 -12.61 -2.99 6.14
C ILE A 343 -11.18 -3.17 6.70
N GLU A 344 -10.55 -4.28 6.33
CA GLU A 344 -9.13 -4.57 6.51
C GLU A 344 -8.42 -4.59 5.16
N GLY A 345 -7.10 -4.37 5.14
CA GLY A 345 -6.36 -4.17 3.89
C GLY A 345 -6.48 -5.35 2.93
N LYS A 346 -6.63 -6.57 3.46
CA LYS A 346 -6.82 -7.81 2.69
C LYS A 346 -8.13 -7.88 1.88
N TRP A 347 -9.12 -7.03 2.16
CA TRP A 347 -10.39 -6.99 1.42
C TRP A 347 -10.33 -6.12 0.17
N ILE A 348 -9.52 -5.06 0.20
CA ILE A 348 -9.42 -4.11 -0.91
C ILE A 348 -8.41 -4.58 -1.95
N TYR A 349 -8.64 -4.27 -3.22
CA TYR A 349 -7.65 -4.31 -4.30
C TYR A 349 -7.65 -3.00 -5.08
N ALA A 350 -6.81 -2.87 -6.11
CA ALA A 350 -6.73 -1.64 -6.90
C ALA A 350 -8.12 -1.23 -7.42
N PHE A 351 -8.58 -0.04 -7.03
CA PHE A 351 -9.91 0.54 -7.30
C PHE A 351 -11.11 -0.19 -6.68
N ASN A 352 -10.92 -1.36 -6.06
CA ASN A 352 -12.01 -2.21 -5.60
C ASN A 352 -11.94 -2.42 -4.09
N HIS A 353 -12.79 -1.76 -3.32
CA HIS A 353 -12.81 -1.91 -1.86
C HIS A 353 -13.48 -3.20 -1.36
N ARG A 354 -14.10 -3.99 -2.26
CA ARG A 354 -14.76 -5.26 -1.97
C ARG A 354 -14.10 -6.46 -2.66
N ALA A 355 -12.88 -6.32 -3.17
CA ALA A 355 -12.23 -7.31 -4.03
C ALA A 355 -12.14 -8.73 -3.44
N TYR A 356 -12.13 -8.85 -2.11
CA TYR A 356 -12.09 -10.14 -1.44
C TYR A 356 -13.13 -10.24 -0.33
N ALA A 357 -13.80 -11.39 -0.30
CA ALA A 357 -14.71 -11.81 0.75
C ALA A 357 -13.99 -12.67 1.79
N TYR A 358 -14.34 -12.49 3.07
CA TYR A 358 -13.95 -13.38 4.15
C TYR A 358 -14.61 -14.75 3.98
N VAL A 359 -13.80 -15.79 4.16
CA VAL A 359 -14.26 -17.18 4.19
C VAL A 359 -14.12 -17.71 5.61
N SER A 360 -12.88 -17.68 6.15
CA SER A 360 -12.60 -18.31 7.43
C SER A 360 -11.23 -18.00 8.02
N GLY A 361 -10.98 -18.53 9.22
CA GLY A 361 -9.69 -18.46 9.90
C GLY A 361 -9.42 -17.11 10.57
N GLY A 362 -8.32 -17.04 11.31
CA GLY A 362 -7.92 -15.87 12.08
C GLY A 362 -6.45 -15.53 11.89
N GLY A 363 -6.09 -14.29 12.20
CA GLY A 363 -4.70 -13.81 12.14
C GLY A 363 -4.07 -14.01 10.75
N SER A 364 -2.86 -14.58 10.72
CA SER A 364 -2.10 -14.84 9.50
C SER A 364 -2.66 -15.96 8.62
N TRP A 365 -3.64 -16.72 9.13
CA TRP A 365 -4.26 -17.87 8.43
C TRP A 365 -5.66 -17.55 7.89
N VAL A 366 -6.02 -16.27 7.81
CA VAL A 366 -7.28 -15.85 7.22
C VAL A 366 -7.39 -16.30 5.75
N VAL A 367 -8.48 -16.97 5.44
CA VAL A 367 -8.84 -17.45 4.11
C VAL A 367 -9.81 -16.44 3.51
N THR A 368 -9.53 -16.06 2.27
CA THR A 368 -10.32 -15.10 1.51
C THR A 368 -10.59 -15.65 0.12
N ARG A 369 -11.68 -15.22 -0.50
CA ARG A 369 -11.98 -15.50 -1.90
C ARG A 369 -12.18 -14.20 -2.68
N PRO A 370 -11.86 -14.13 -3.97
CA PRO A 370 -12.31 -13.02 -4.82
C PRO A 370 -13.84 -12.91 -4.76
N THR A 371 -14.36 -11.70 -4.79
CA THR A 371 -15.78 -11.45 -5.06
C THR A 371 -16.03 -11.44 -6.55
N ASP A 372 -17.20 -11.92 -6.98
CA ASP A 372 -17.64 -11.72 -8.36
C ASP A 372 -18.43 -10.42 -8.56
N ASP A 373 -18.72 -10.09 -9.82
CA ASP A 373 -19.48 -8.89 -10.18
C ASP A 373 -20.98 -9.00 -9.85
N THR A 374 -21.44 -10.18 -9.44
CA THR A 374 -22.84 -10.44 -9.04
C THR A 374 -23.05 -10.24 -7.54
N GLU A 375 -21.99 -10.31 -6.74
CA GLU A 375 -22.00 -10.03 -5.31
C GLU A 375 -22.11 -8.51 -5.04
N GLY A 376 -23.26 -8.10 -4.52
CA GLY A 376 -23.52 -6.70 -4.18
C GLY A 376 -22.81 -6.20 -2.92
N ASP A 377 -22.56 -7.07 -1.94
CA ASP A 377 -22.21 -6.66 -0.58
C ASP A 377 -20.77 -7.02 -0.17
N LEU A 378 -20.20 -6.24 0.76
CA LEU A 378 -18.91 -6.51 1.39
C LEU A 378 -19.03 -7.70 2.37
N VAL A 379 -18.19 -8.72 2.25
CA VAL A 379 -18.20 -9.87 3.18
C VAL A 379 -17.02 -9.75 4.17
N PRO A 380 -17.12 -9.01 5.29
CA PRO A 380 -16.01 -8.80 6.19
C PRO A 380 -15.82 -9.98 7.16
N HIS A 381 -14.71 -9.96 7.90
CA HIS A 381 -14.53 -10.82 9.06
C HIS A 381 -15.17 -10.22 10.34
N TYR A 382 -15.06 -8.90 10.50
CA TYR A 382 -15.44 -8.20 11.71
C TYR A 382 -16.48 -7.11 11.47
N PHE A 383 -17.27 -6.85 12.50
CA PHE A 383 -18.26 -5.78 12.56
C PHE A 383 -18.03 -4.95 13.83
N LEU A 384 -18.45 -3.69 13.82
CA LEU A 384 -18.47 -2.82 15.01
C LEU A 384 -19.74 -1.96 15.00
N ALA A 385 -20.16 -1.50 16.18
CA ALA A 385 -21.34 -0.64 16.30
C ALA A 385 -21.15 0.68 15.53
N ARG A 386 -22.23 1.18 14.93
CA ARG A 386 -22.24 2.45 14.19
C ARG A 386 -21.78 3.61 15.07
N LEU A 387 -22.24 3.66 16.32
CA LEU A 387 -21.83 4.71 17.25
C LEU A 387 -20.30 4.72 17.48
N ASP A 388 -19.67 3.54 17.57
CA ASP A 388 -18.22 3.42 17.67
C ASP A 388 -17.51 3.86 16.39
N SER A 389 -18.11 3.57 15.23
CA SER A 389 -17.62 4.04 13.93
C SER A 389 -17.59 5.56 13.85
N GLU A 390 -18.72 6.21 14.17
CA GLU A 390 -18.93 7.65 13.98
C GLU A 390 -18.02 8.54 14.83
N VAL A 391 -17.44 8.04 15.91
CA VAL A 391 -16.50 8.80 16.75
C VAL A 391 -15.05 8.77 16.25
N ARG A 392 -14.71 7.92 15.27
CA ARG A 392 -13.33 7.80 14.74
C ARG A 392 -13.24 7.81 13.21
N ALA A 393 -14.19 7.20 12.53
CA ALA A 393 -14.21 7.15 11.07
C ALA A 393 -14.58 8.51 10.48
N ALA A 394 -14.17 8.75 9.24
CA ALA A 394 -14.68 9.90 8.49
C ALA A 394 -16.21 9.82 8.40
N CYS A 395 -16.90 10.86 8.86
CA CYS A 395 -18.36 10.95 8.84
C CYS A 395 -18.86 11.67 7.58
N GLY A 396 -20.05 11.31 7.09
CA GLY A 396 -20.69 11.95 5.92
C GLY A 396 -21.11 10.96 4.84
N ARG A 397 -21.74 11.48 3.77
CA ARG A 397 -22.25 10.69 2.64
C ARG A 397 -21.23 10.47 1.50
N GLY A 398 -20.00 10.92 1.68
CA GLY A 398 -18.96 10.85 0.65
C GLY A 398 -18.07 9.61 0.69
N MET A 399 -16.95 9.70 -0.03
CA MET A 399 -15.92 8.66 -0.17
C MET A 399 -14.61 9.11 0.48
N LYS A 400 -13.80 8.13 0.90
CA LYS A 400 -12.43 8.27 1.37
C LYS A 400 -11.53 7.32 0.58
N VAL A 401 -10.23 7.59 0.51
CA VAL A 401 -9.28 6.67 -0.12
C VAL A 401 -8.63 5.80 0.93
N GLY A 402 -8.81 4.48 0.87
CA GLY A 402 -8.09 3.53 1.71
C GLY A 402 -6.96 2.85 0.94
N PHE A 403 -5.83 2.60 1.58
CA PHE A 403 -4.70 1.87 0.99
C PHE A 403 -4.11 0.83 1.94
N ARG A 404 -3.47 -0.20 1.38
CA ARG A 404 -2.81 -1.23 2.19
C ARG A 404 -1.51 -0.70 2.80
N ASP A 405 -1.44 -0.64 4.13
CA ASP A 405 -0.21 -0.34 4.87
C ASP A 405 0.86 -1.45 4.66
N VAL A 406 0.40 -2.68 4.44
CA VAL A 406 1.25 -3.83 4.14
C VAL A 406 0.69 -4.59 2.94
N SER A 407 1.49 -4.67 1.87
CA SER A 407 1.19 -5.45 0.67
C SER A 407 2.04 -6.72 0.61
N SER A 408 1.48 -7.80 0.05
CA SER A 408 2.24 -9.03 -0.15
C SER A 408 3.30 -8.83 -1.24
N SER A 409 4.50 -9.37 -1.04
CA SER A 409 5.56 -9.40 -2.07
C SER A 409 5.18 -10.25 -3.30
N SER A 410 4.08 -10.99 -3.22
CA SER A 410 3.53 -11.78 -4.33
C SER A 410 2.55 -11.01 -5.21
N ASN A 411 2.18 -9.77 -4.86
CA ASN A 411 1.31 -8.92 -5.66
C ASN A 411 2.07 -8.33 -6.85
N GLU A 412 1.39 -8.13 -7.97
CA GLU A 412 1.95 -7.43 -9.11
C GLU A 412 2.12 -5.92 -8.87
N ARG A 413 1.28 -5.37 -7.99
CA ARG A 413 1.28 -3.96 -7.58
C ARG A 413 2.04 -3.73 -6.28
N THR A 414 2.68 -2.57 -6.17
CA THR A 414 3.33 -2.11 -4.92
C THR A 414 2.30 -1.48 -3.99
N ILE A 415 1.58 -0.48 -4.48
CA ILE A 415 0.50 0.21 -3.78
C ILE A 415 -0.83 -0.44 -4.19
N VAL A 416 -1.69 -0.66 -3.20
CA VAL A 416 -3.05 -1.14 -3.41
C VAL A 416 -3.97 -0.18 -2.70
N ALA A 417 -4.78 0.56 -3.46
CA ALA A 417 -5.68 1.58 -2.96
C ALA A 417 -7.06 1.46 -3.62
N ALA A 418 -8.09 1.87 -2.89
CA ALA A 418 -9.47 1.93 -3.37
C ALA A 418 -10.20 3.12 -2.73
N ALA A 419 -11.19 3.64 -3.45
CA ALA A 419 -12.19 4.51 -2.84
C ALA A 419 -13.12 3.66 -1.97
N ILE A 420 -13.38 4.11 -0.75
CA ILE A 420 -14.19 3.45 0.28
C ILE A 420 -15.26 4.44 0.74
N PRO A 421 -16.53 4.05 0.95
CA PRO A 421 -17.52 4.96 1.52
C PRO A 421 -17.11 5.45 2.91
N CYS A 422 -17.27 6.74 3.21
CA CYS A 422 -16.82 7.35 4.47
C CYS A 422 -17.39 6.63 5.69
N HIS A 423 -18.68 6.30 5.66
CA HIS A 423 -19.39 5.61 6.72
C HIS A 423 -18.90 4.18 7.00
N VAL A 424 -18.11 3.56 6.12
CA VAL A 424 -17.59 2.21 6.31
C VAL A 424 -16.26 2.25 7.08
N PRO A 425 -16.19 1.76 8.32
CA PRO A 425 -14.99 1.85 9.15
C PRO A 425 -13.83 1.01 8.60
N CYS A 426 -12.61 1.53 8.72
CA CYS A 426 -11.38 0.91 8.26
C CYS A 426 -10.43 0.62 9.43
N ASN A 427 -9.68 -0.47 9.36
CA ASN A 427 -8.66 -0.74 10.38
C ASN A 427 -7.33 0.00 10.08
N HIS A 428 -6.42 0.02 11.05
CA HIS A 428 -5.08 0.61 10.94
C HIS A 428 -4.16 -0.02 9.87
N LYS A 429 -4.56 -1.13 9.24
CA LYS A 429 -3.88 -1.73 8.07
C LYS A 429 -4.51 -1.33 6.74
N THR A 430 -5.63 -0.61 6.80
CA THR A 430 -6.22 0.19 5.73
C THR A 430 -6.26 1.66 6.16
N PRO A 431 -5.10 2.33 6.33
CA PRO A 431 -5.07 3.78 6.50
C PRO A 431 -5.89 4.50 5.43
N THR A 432 -6.52 5.61 5.81
CA THR A 432 -7.40 6.38 4.91
C THR A 432 -6.94 7.83 4.74
N PHE A 433 -7.23 8.39 3.56
CA PHE A 433 -7.22 9.84 3.30
C PHE A 433 -8.67 10.28 3.06
N ALA A 434 -9.13 11.27 3.81
CA ALA A 434 -10.49 11.80 3.72
C ALA A 434 -10.46 13.33 3.78
N ALA A 435 -11.29 13.99 2.97
CA ALA A 435 -11.48 15.44 3.06
C ALA A 435 -12.38 15.78 4.26
N GLU A 436 -12.19 16.97 4.85
CA GLU A 436 -13.07 17.46 5.94
C GLU A 436 -14.47 17.84 5.44
N SER A 437 -14.54 18.38 4.22
CA SER A 437 -15.80 18.59 3.51
C SER A 437 -15.99 17.47 2.49
N PRO A 438 -17.15 16.79 2.45
CA PRO A 438 -17.40 15.60 1.63
C PRO A 438 -17.59 15.90 0.12
N ASN A 439 -16.82 16.83 -0.45
CA ASN A 439 -16.80 16.99 -1.91
C ASN A 439 -16.00 15.83 -2.51
N ASP A 440 -16.72 14.86 -3.05
CA ASP A 440 -16.21 13.59 -3.57
C ASP A 440 -15.39 13.71 -4.86
N GLU A 441 -15.34 14.90 -5.48
CA GLU A 441 -14.73 15.13 -6.80
C GLU A 441 -13.24 14.75 -6.85
N HIS A 442 -12.53 14.84 -5.72
CA HIS A 442 -11.08 14.65 -5.67
C HIS A 442 -10.65 13.21 -5.29
N ILE A 443 -11.57 12.41 -4.75
CA ILE A 443 -11.30 11.03 -4.32
C ILE A 443 -10.89 10.12 -5.49
N PRO A 444 -11.55 10.18 -6.68
CA PRO A 444 -11.09 9.48 -7.86
C PRO A 444 -9.65 9.85 -8.23
N ALA A 445 -9.30 11.13 -8.22
CA ALA A 445 -7.98 11.62 -8.63
C ALA A 445 -6.84 11.09 -7.73
N VAL A 446 -7.04 11.10 -6.41
CA VAL A 446 -6.09 10.51 -5.44
C VAL A 446 -6.01 8.99 -5.61
N THR A 447 -7.16 8.32 -5.78
CA THR A 447 -7.20 6.87 -6.02
C THR A 447 -6.46 6.50 -7.30
N ALA A 448 -6.58 7.32 -8.35
CA ALA A 448 -5.91 7.17 -9.63
C ALA A 448 -4.39 7.25 -9.49
N TRP A 449 -3.89 8.30 -8.82
CA TRP A 449 -2.46 8.48 -8.58
C TRP A 449 -1.86 7.33 -7.76
N LEU A 450 -2.52 6.95 -6.67
CA LEU A 450 -2.12 5.80 -5.84
C LEU A 450 -2.13 4.49 -6.62
N SER A 451 -2.99 4.38 -7.62
CA SER A 451 -3.18 3.17 -8.41
C SER A 451 -2.45 3.20 -9.76
N SER A 452 -1.54 4.15 -10.00
CA SER A 452 -0.72 4.19 -11.22
C SER A 452 0.56 3.34 -11.11
N MET A 453 0.99 2.74 -12.21
CA MET A 453 2.24 1.99 -12.34
C MET A 453 3.46 2.87 -12.10
N VAL A 454 3.43 4.14 -12.51
CA VAL A 454 4.59 5.01 -12.32
C VAL A 454 4.80 5.33 -10.83
N ASN A 455 3.73 5.61 -10.09
CA ASN A 455 3.82 5.80 -8.63
C ASN A 455 4.23 4.50 -7.91
N ASP A 456 3.69 3.36 -8.36
CA ASP A 456 4.11 2.03 -7.89
C ASP A 456 5.60 1.78 -8.09
N TYR A 457 6.13 2.20 -9.24
CA TYR A 457 7.53 2.03 -9.62
C TYR A 457 8.42 2.91 -8.76
N VAL A 458 8.12 4.21 -8.67
CA VAL A 458 8.82 5.17 -7.79
C VAL A 458 8.83 4.64 -6.37
N THR A 459 7.69 4.16 -5.86
CA THR A 459 7.59 3.58 -4.52
C THR A 459 8.45 2.33 -4.37
N ARG A 460 8.46 1.43 -5.37
CA ARG A 460 9.26 0.20 -5.37
C ARG A 460 10.76 0.49 -5.27
N ILE A 461 11.28 1.42 -6.07
CA ILE A 461 12.72 1.71 -6.13
C ILE A 461 13.20 2.61 -4.99
N THR A 462 12.29 3.30 -4.30
CA THR A 462 12.59 4.12 -3.10
C THR A 462 12.17 3.42 -1.81
N GLY A 463 12.47 2.12 -1.70
CA GLY A 463 12.36 1.33 -0.47
C GLY A 463 11.07 0.50 -0.31
N GLY A 464 10.11 0.61 -1.24
CA GLY A 464 8.90 -0.24 -1.28
C GLY A 464 7.92 -0.05 -0.11
N SER A 465 8.19 0.88 0.80
CA SER A 465 7.29 1.17 1.93
C SER A 465 6.04 1.89 1.43
N THR A 466 4.89 1.35 1.82
CA THR A 466 3.55 1.92 1.61
C THR A 466 2.98 2.48 2.90
N THR A 467 3.81 2.75 3.91
CA THR A 467 3.38 3.41 5.15
C THR A 467 3.00 4.86 4.90
N LEU A 468 2.22 5.46 5.81
CA LEU A 468 1.85 6.88 5.71
C LEU A 468 3.05 7.80 5.48
N GLY A 469 4.08 7.68 6.32
CA GLY A 469 5.27 8.54 6.24
C GLY A 469 5.96 8.41 4.90
N ALA A 470 5.94 7.23 4.28
CA ALA A 470 6.45 7.04 2.94
C ALA A 470 5.53 7.71 1.89
N MET A 471 4.22 7.52 1.98
CA MET A 471 3.23 8.04 1.02
C MET A 471 3.17 9.56 0.97
N LYS A 472 3.22 10.25 2.12
CA LYS A 472 3.24 11.73 2.19
C LYS A 472 4.43 12.31 1.40
N ASN A 473 5.56 11.62 1.37
CA ASN A 473 6.77 12.09 0.72
C ASN A 473 6.85 11.73 -0.77
N ARG A 474 5.86 11.04 -1.36
CA ARG A 474 5.87 10.65 -2.78
C ARG A 474 5.52 11.83 -3.69
N PRO A 475 6.15 11.95 -4.87
CA PRO A 475 5.77 12.97 -5.83
C PRO A 475 4.34 12.70 -6.32
N ALA A 476 3.47 13.72 -6.24
CA ALA A 476 2.08 13.63 -6.62
C ALA A 476 1.70 14.79 -7.55
N PRO A 477 1.05 14.52 -8.69
CA PRO A 477 0.53 15.57 -9.54
C PRO A 477 -0.46 16.45 -8.76
N CYS A 478 -0.44 17.75 -9.04
CA CYS A 478 -1.39 18.66 -8.43
C CYS A 478 -2.77 18.55 -9.10
N GLU A 479 -3.81 18.86 -8.32
CA GLU A 479 -5.21 18.75 -8.74
C GLU A 479 -5.54 19.46 -10.07
N PRO A 480 -5.09 20.71 -10.35
CA PRO A 480 -5.37 21.33 -11.65
C PRO A 480 -4.86 20.50 -12.83
N LEU A 481 -3.73 19.79 -12.67
CA LEU A 481 -3.22 18.90 -13.71
C LEU A 481 -4.07 17.63 -13.84
N LEU A 482 -4.66 17.17 -12.74
CA LEU A 482 -5.55 16.00 -12.76
C LEU A 482 -6.88 16.33 -13.45
N GLU A 483 -7.44 17.50 -13.18
CA GLU A 483 -8.66 18.01 -13.82
C GLU A 483 -8.46 18.30 -15.31
N LEU A 484 -7.37 19.02 -15.66
CA LEU A 484 -7.06 19.34 -17.07
C LEU A 484 -6.92 18.10 -17.96
N GLN A 485 -6.60 16.95 -17.37
CA GLN A 485 -6.43 15.68 -18.07
C GLN A 485 -7.70 14.83 -18.12
N GLY A 486 -8.81 15.28 -17.52
CA GLY A 486 -10.05 14.49 -17.46
C GLY A 486 -9.90 13.19 -16.67
N ILE A 487 -8.97 13.15 -15.69
CA ILE A 487 -8.69 11.93 -14.92
C ILE A 487 -9.89 11.55 -14.07
N THR A 488 -10.63 12.53 -13.56
CA THR A 488 -11.85 12.28 -12.79
C THR A 488 -12.88 11.55 -13.65
N GLU A 489 -13.07 11.93 -14.91
CA GLU A 489 -13.97 11.26 -15.86
C GLU A 489 -13.47 9.87 -16.25
N LEU A 490 -12.15 9.68 -16.35
CA LEU A 490 -11.55 8.37 -16.64
C LEU A 490 -11.70 7.39 -15.47
N VAL A 491 -11.55 7.89 -14.24
CA VAL A 491 -11.45 7.07 -13.02
C VAL A 491 -12.82 6.92 -12.35
N SER A 492 -13.73 7.86 -12.53
CA SER A 492 -15.09 7.76 -12.00
C SER A 492 -15.80 6.48 -12.44
N PRO A 493 -15.75 6.03 -13.70
CA PRO A 493 -16.26 4.72 -14.11
C PRO A 493 -15.57 3.55 -13.42
N LEU A 494 -14.23 3.59 -13.24
CA LEU A 494 -13.50 2.54 -12.51
C LEU A 494 -13.94 2.45 -11.05
N VAL A 495 -14.09 3.60 -10.41
CA VAL A 495 -14.55 3.72 -9.02
C VAL A 495 -16.02 3.29 -8.91
N LYS A 496 -16.90 3.76 -9.80
CA LYS A 496 -18.34 3.38 -9.85
C LYS A 496 -18.58 1.92 -10.22
N HIS A 497 -17.72 1.32 -11.05
CA HIS A 497 -17.82 -0.09 -11.42
C HIS A 497 -17.66 -0.99 -10.18
N TRP A 498 -16.73 -0.65 -9.29
CA TRP A 498 -16.45 -1.45 -8.10
C TRP A 498 -17.14 -0.97 -6.83
N ASN A 499 -17.61 0.27 -6.80
CA ASN A 499 -18.31 0.81 -5.63
C ASN A 499 -19.70 0.22 -5.46
N LEU A 500 -20.08 0.11 -4.19
CA LEU A 500 -21.49 -0.01 -3.81
C LEU A 500 -22.29 1.09 -4.49
N ALA A 501 -23.39 0.69 -5.10
CA ALA A 501 -24.62 1.45 -5.04
C ALA A 501 -24.77 2.01 -3.62
N THR A 502 -24.43 3.27 -3.38
CA THR A 502 -24.93 3.96 -2.18
C THR A 502 -26.44 3.77 -2.18
N ALA A 503 -27.00 3.26 -1.07
CA ALA A 503 -28.39 2.86 -0.93
C ALA A 503 -29.35 3.57 -1.92
N GLY A 504 -29.71 2.87 -3.01
CA GLY A 504 -30.64 3.35 -4.04
C GLY A 504 -30.05 3.75 -5.40
N GLU A 505 -28.72 3.83 -5.57
CA GLU A 505 -28.12 4.10 -6.89
C GLU A 505 -27.86 2.81 -7.67
N SER A 506 -28.15 2.76 -8.97
CA SER A 506 -27.78 1.62 -9.80
C SER A 506 -26.27 1.55 -9.94
N ALA A 507 -25.69 0.35 -9.77
CA ALA A 507 -24.31 0.07 -10.12
C ALA A 507 -24.00 0.66 -11.51
N GLY A 508 -22.87 1.36 -11.65
CA GLY A 508 -22.45 1.99 -12.90
C GLY A 508 -22.46 1.00 -14.09
N PRO A 509 -22.50 1.50 -15.34
CA PRO A 509 -22.67 0.64 -16.51
C PRO A 509 -21.68 -0.53 -16.51
N ARG A 510 -22.22 -1.75 -16.48
CA ARG A 510 -21.52 -3.05 -16.49
C ARG A 510 -20.66 -3.31 -17.74
N ASN A 511 -20.51 -2.31 -18.62
CA ASN A 511 -19.79 -2.37 -19.90
C ASN A 511 -18.39 -1.72 -19.86
N SER A 512 -17.90 -1.25 -18.71
CA SER A 512 -16.52 -0.78 -18.62
C SER A 512 -15.56 -1.96 -18.81
N GLN A 513 -14.57 -1.83 -19.67
CA GLN A 513 -13.40 -2.73 -19.69
C GLN A 513 -12.37 -2.16 -18.70
N PRO A 514 -12.42 -2.51 -17.38
CA PRO A 514 -11.62 -1.83 -16.37
C PRO A 514 -10.11 -1.96 -16.63
N GLU A 515 -9.68 -3.08 -17.21
CA GLU A 515 -8.33 -3.27 -17.76
C GLU A 515 -7.88 -2.18 -18.73
N GLN A 516 -8.75 -1.76 -19.66
CA GLN A 516 -8.42 -0.72 -20.63
C GLN A 516 -8.35 0.65 -19.97
N LEU A 517 -9.31 0.98 -19.10
CA LEU A 517 -9.30 2.23 -18.34
C LEU A 517 -8.05 2.36 -17.48
N ARG A 518 -7.55 1.26 -16.91
CA ARG A 518 -6.26 1.24 -16.19
C ARG A 518 -5.06 1.51 -17.09
N ALA A 519 -5.03 0.93 -18.30
CA ALA A 519 -3.97 1.22 -19.26
C ALA A 519 -3.98 2.69 -19.69
N GLN A 520 -5.17 3.28 -19.89
CA GLN A 520 -5.33 4.70 -20.20
C GLN A 520 -4.88 5.57 -19.04
N LEU A 521 -5.21 5.20 -17.80
CA LEU A 521 -4.77 5.91 -16.61
C LEU A 521 -3.24 5.95 -16.53
N ASP A 522 -2.59 4.82 -16.77
CA ASP A 522 -1.13 4.76 -16.74
C ASP A 522 -0.48 5.54 -17.89
N ALA A 523 -1.14 5.64 -19.05
CA ALA A 523 -0.71 6.50 -20.15
C ALA A 523 -0.74 7.99 -19.73
N VAL A 524 -1.85 8.45 -19.14
CA VAL A 524 -1.98 9.83 -18.63
C VAL A 524 -0.95 10.12 -17.54
N MET A 525 -0.80 9.21 -16.57
CA MET A 525 0.17 9.36 -15.48
C MET A 525 1.62 9.38 -15.97
N SER A 526 1.91 8.68 -17.07
CA SER A 526 3.23 8.68 -17.70
C SER A 526 3.51 10.01 -18.42
N GLU A 527 2.51 10.62 -19.04
CA GLU A 527 2.65 11.98 -19.60
C GLU A 527 2.81 13.05 -18.52
N LEU A 528 2.07 12.96 -17.41
CA LEU A 528 2.24 13.89 -16.28
C LEU A 528 3.67 13.88 -15.71
N LEU A 529 4.36 12.73 -15.80
CA LEU A 529 5.77 12.60 -15.42
C LEU A 529 6.74 12.78 -16.60
N GLU A 530 6.21 13.17 -17.75
CA GLU A 530 6.92 13.41 -19.01
C GLU A 530 7.84 12.24 -19.39
N LEU A 531 7.35 11.01 -19.30
CA LEU A 531 8.13 9.82 -19.63
C LEU A 531 8.20 9.63 -21.14
N THR A 532 9.39 9.43 -21.70
CA THR A 532 9.48 8.95 -23.10
C THR A 532 8.93 7.52 -23.20
N PRO A 533 8.46 7.08 -24.38
CA PRO A 533 8.06 5.68 -24.58
C PRO A 533 9.12 4.66 -24.12
N HIS A 534 10.42 4.93 -24.35
CA HIS A 534 11.51 4.10 -23.84
C HIS A 534 11.60 4.11 -22.32
N THR A 535 11.46 5.28 -21.68
CA THR A 535 11.47 5.38 -20.21
C THR A 535 10.27 4.66 -19.60
N TYR A 536 9.10 4.75 -20.23
CA TYR A 536 7.93 4.02 -19.79
C TYR A 536 8.10 2.50 -19.95
N ALA A 537 8.68 2.02 -21.05
CA ALA A 537 9.05 0.61 -21.22
C ALA A 537 10.02 0.13 -20.13
N PHE A 538 11.03 0.95 -19.78
CA PHE A 538 11.92 0.69 -18.65
C PHE A 538 11.15 0.55 -17.33
N VAL A 539 10.22 1.47 -17.04
CA VAL A 539 9.33 1.41 -15.86
C VAL A 539 8.52 0.10 -15.83
N LEU A 540 7.87 -0.24 -16.95
CA LEU A 540 7.05 -1.45 -17.09
C LEU A 540 7.88 -2.73 -16.86
N SER A 541 9.16 -2.74 -17.24
CA SER A 541 10.06 -3.88 -16.99
C SER A 541 10.23 -4.20 -15.50
N GLY A 542 10.08 -3.19 -14.61
CA GLY A 542 10.24 -3.31 -13.16
C GLY A 542 9.18 -4.12 -12.41
N PHE A 543 8.19 -4.69 -13.11
CA PHE A 543 7.03 -5.37 -12.51
C PHE A 543 7.01 -6.89 -12.76
N PRO A 544 7.97 -7.68 -12.25
CA PRO A 544 8.20 -9.07 -12.68
C PRO A 544 7.02 -10.03 -12.51
N LEU A 545 6.00 -9.65 -11.72
CA LEU A 545 4.81 -10.46 -11.45
C LEU A 545 3.58 -10.05 -12.29
N LEU A 546 3.64 -8.96 -13.05
CA LEU A 546 2.49 -8.40 -13.79
C LEU A 546 1.85 -9.36 -14.79
N ASP A 547 2.68 -10.18 -15.44
CA ASP A 547 2.23 -11.12 -16.48
C ASP A 547 2.21 -12.58 -16.01
N ARG A 548 2.34 -12.81 -14.69
CA ARG A 548 2.51 -14.17 -14.14
C ARG A 548 1.38 -15.13 -14.50
N ASP A 549 0.16 -14.61 -14.57
CA ASP A 549 -1.06 -15.39 -14.79
C ASP A 549 -1.69 -15.09 -16.18
N GLN A 550 -0.93 -14.49 -17.11
CA GLN A 550 -1.35 -14.23 -18.50
C GLN A 550 -0.99 -15.38 -19.45
N PRO A 551 -1.82 -15.69 -20.46
CA PRO A 551 -1.49 -16.70 -21.47
C PRO A 551 -0.28 -16.23 -22.30
N PRO A 552 0.77 -17.05 -22.48
CA PRO A 552 1.97 -16.62 -23.18
C PRO A 552 1.80 -16.68 -24.71
N LEU A 553 2.56 -15.85 -25.42
CA LEU A 553 2.81 -15.95 -26.86
C LEU A 553 3.89 -17.00 -27.14
N PRO A 554 3.86 -17.71 -28.28
CA PRO A 554 4.84 -18.74 -28.63
C PRO A 554 6.29 -18.28 -28.47
N HIS A 555 7.09 -19.13 -27.85
CA HIS A 555 8.53 -18.94 -27.62
C HIS A 555 8.94 -17.72 -26.78
N ASP A 556 7.99 -17.07 -26.08
CA ASP A 556 8.30 -16.05 -25.07
C ASP A 556 8.60 -16.70 -23.70
N TYR A 557 9.77 -16.42 -23.16
CA TYR A 557 10.17 -16.92 -21.84
C TYR A 557 10.47 -15.78 -20.87
N ARG A 558 10.04 -15.93 -19.62
CA ARG A 558 10.66 -15.20 -18.52
C ARG A 558 11.98 -15.87 -18.16
N ILE A 559 13.04 -15.08 -18.09
CA ILE A 559 14.38 -15.51 -17.70
C ILE A 559 14.63 -15.07 -16.26
N ARG A 560 15.07 -16.02 -15.41
CA ARG A 560 15.50 -15.70 -14.05
C ARG A 560 16.78 -16.46 -13.69
N PRO A 561 17.90 -15.76 -13.48
CA PRO A 561 19.10 -16.37 -12.92
C PRO A 561 18.84 -16.88 -11.49
N THR A 562 19.33 -18.08 -11.20
CA THR A 562 19.29 -18.71 -9.87
C THR A 562 20.65 -19.35 -9.58
N ASN A 563 20.89 -19.72 -8.33
CA ASN A 563 22.07 -20.51 -7.95
C ASN A 563 22.13 -21.91 -8.61
N LYS A 564 21.07 -22.36 -9.29
CA LYS A 564 20.99 -23.61 -10.05
C LYS A 564 21.06 -23.40 -11.57
N GLY A 565 21.40 -22.19 -12.03
CA GLY A 565 21.34 -21.80 -13.44
C GLY A 565 20.11 -20.96 -13.78
N ILE A 566 19.75 -20.89 -15.06
CA ILE A 566 18.68 -20.03 -15.57
C ILE A 566 17.32 -20.76 -15.51
N ASP A 567 16.37 -20.25 -14.71
CA ASP A 567 14.97 -20.66 -14.72
C ASP A 567 14.26 -20.00 -15.91
N ARG A 568 13.83 -20.81 -16.88
CA ARG A 568 13.04 -20.38 -18.05
C ARG A 568 11.61 -20.86 -17.90
N ARG A 569 10.64 -19.94 -17.97
CA ARG A 569 9.21 -20.28 -17.92
C ARG A 569 8.45 -19.62 -19.07
N PRO A 570 7.50 -20.32 -19.72
CA PRO A 570 6.71 -19.78 -20.82
C PRO A 570 5.79 -18.68 -20.28
N ILE A 571 6.22 -17.43 -20.44
CA ILE A 571 5.57 -16.22 -19.91
C ILE A 571 5.95 -15.07 -20.84
N SER A 572 4.95 -14.30 -21.28
CA SER A 572 5.11 -13.13 -22.13
C SER A 572 4.98 -11.81 -21.38
N PHE A 573 5.39 -10.71 -22.01
CA PHE A 573 5.28 -9.35 -21.46
C PHE A 573 3.98 -8.65 -21.90
N ILE A 574 2.86 -9.38 -21.92
CA ILE A 574 1.63 -8.94 -22.62
C ILE A 574 0.99 -7.70 -22.00
N THR A 575 0.85 -7.65 -20.68
CA THR A 575 0.27 -6.49 -19.99
C THR A 575 1.11 -5.25 -20.26
N ARG A 576 2.43 -5.41 -20.32
CA ARG A 576 3.37 -4.33 -20.65
C ARG A 576 3.22 -3.91 -22.10
N ASP A 577 3.11 -4.87 -23.02
CA ASP A 577 2.89 -4.61 -24.44
C ASP A 577 1.58 -3.83 -24.64
N MET A 578 0.50 -4.22 -23.95
CA MET A 578 -0.78 -3.50 -23.99
C MET A 578 -0.67 -2.10 -23.41
N ALA A 579 -0.06 -1.93 -22.22
CA ALA A 579 0.10 -0.63 -21.58
C ALA A 579 0.97 0.31 -22.42
N LEU A 580 2.06 -0.20 -23.01
CA LEU A 580 2.95 0.54 -23.89
C LEU A 580 2.24 0.95 -25.18
N LEU A 581 1.49 0.04 -25.82
CA LEU A 581 0.71 0.36 -27.01
C LEU A 581 -0.35 1.44 -26.71
N THR A 582 -1.05 1.34 -25.59
CA THR A 582 -1.98 2.37 -25.14
C THR A 582 -1.30 3.72 -24.97
N TYR A 583 -0.05 3.75 -24.47
CA TYR A 583 0.68 5.00 -24.34
C TYR A 583 1.05 5.63 -25.69
N PHE A 584 1.47 4.84 -26.67
CA PHE A 584 1.69 5.34 -28.04
C PHE A 584 0.41 5.90 -28.65
N ASP A 585 -0.70 5.16 -28.54
CA ASP A 585 -1.99 5.59 -29.08
C ASP A 585 -2.52 6.85 -28.37
N TYR A 586 -2.24 7.00 -27.06
CA TYR A 586 -2.55 8.19 -26.28
C TYR A 586 -1.75 9.41 -26.76
N LEU A 587 -0.42 9.31 -26.82
CA LEU A 587 0.46 10.39 -27.28
C LEU A 587 0.12 10.83 -28.71
N ALA A 588 -0.25 9.88 -29.57
CA ALA A 588 -0.69 10.15 -30.94
C ALA A 588 -2.12 10.74 -31.03
N GLY A 589 -2.79 10.98 -29.90
CA GLY A 589 -4.13 11.55 -29.84
C GLY A 589 -5.23 10.64 -30.39
N ARG A 590 -5.02 9.32 -30.41
CA ARG A 590 -5.98 8.34 -30.98
C ARG A 590 -7.02 7.85 -29.98
N LEU A 591 -6.81 8.10 -28.69
CA LEU A 591 -7.78 7.79 -27.63
C LEU A 591 -8.77 8.93 -27.43
N GLU A 592 -9.87 8.68 -26.71
CA GLU A 592 -10.85 9.73 -26.36
C GLU A 592 -10.23 10.80 -25.46
N ILE A 593 -9.56 10.37 -24.40
CA ILE A 593 -8.72 11.22 -23.56
C ILE A 593 -7.50 11.71 -24.37
N LYS A 594 -7.27 13.02 -24.36
CA LYS A 594 -6.23 13.66 -25.15
C LYS A 594 -5.04 14.07 -24.29
N PRO A 595 -3.80 13.94 -24.80
CA PRO A 595 -2.63 14.39 -24.10
C PRO A 595 -2.48 15.92 -24.16
N ASP A 596 -1.69 16.48 -23.25
CA ASP A 596 -1.28 17.89 -23.32
C ASP A 596 -0.29 18.10 -24.50
N PRO A 597 -0.62 18.93 -25.51
CA PRO A 597 0.24 19.10 -26.68
C PRO A 597 1.64 19.61 -26.37
N GLU A 598 1.81 20.44 -25.33
CA GLU A 598 3.12 20.97 -24.95
C GLU A 598 3.96 19.90 -24.25
N ARG A 599 3.35 19.05 -23.41
CA ARG A 599 4.07 17.90 -22.85
C ARG A 599 4.41 16.88 -23.92
N VAL A 600 3.54 16.63 -24.89
CA VAL A 600 3.86 15.74 -26.03
C VAL A 600 5.09 16.24 -26.78
N LYS A 601 5.22 17.56 -27.03
CA LYS A 601 6.43 18.13 -27.65
C LYS A 601 7.67 17.96 -26.79
N GLN A 602 7.55 18.03 -25.47
CA GLN A 602 8.68 17.80 -24.55
C GLN A 602 9.09 16.32 -24.49
N ILE A 603 8.11 15.41 -24.52
CA ILE A 603 8.31 13.96 -24.49
C ILE A 603 8.87 13.45 -25.83
N CYS A 604 8.33 13.97 -26.92
CA CYS A 604 8.61 13.57 -28.31
C CYS A 604 8.95 14.82 -29.14
N PRO A 605 10.16 15.40 -28.97
CA PRO A 605 10.55 16.64 -29.67
C PRO A 605 10.55 16.51 -31.19
N ASP A 606 10.82 15.31 -31.71
CA ASP A 606 10.83 15.01 -33.15
C ASP A 606 9.46 14.53 -33.67
N GLY A 607 8.41 14.66 -32.87
CA GLY A 607 7.07 14.13 -33.16
C GLY A 607 6.83 12.74 -32.57
N VAL A 608 5.56 12.36 -32.43
CA VAL A 608 5.16 11.09 -31.82
C VAL A 608 5.53 9.92 -32.74
N PRO A 609 6.42 9.01 -32.32
CA PRO A 609 6.79 7.87 -33.14
C PRO A 609 5.66 6.84 -33.23
N GLU A 610 5.61 6.10 -34.33
CA GLU A 610 4.75 4.92 -34.43
C GLU A 610 5.23 3.81 -33.47
N PRO A 611 4.32 2.93 -32.99
CA PRO A 611 4.69 1.76 -32.19
C PRO A 611 5.76 0.90 -32.88
N PRO A 612 6.73 0.36 -32.11
CA PRO A 612 7.88 -0.34 -32.66
C PRO A 612 7.48 -1.62 -33.41
N THR A 613 8.14 -1.84 -34.54
CA THR A 613 8.08 -3.10 -35.30
C THR A 613 9.00 -4.17 -34.72
N ASP A 614 10.01 -3.77 -33.94
CA ASP A 614 10.84 -4.67 -33.12
C ASP A 614 10.89 -4.23 -31.66
N ILE A 615 10.11 -4.92 -30.82
CA ILE A 615 10.03 -4.66 -29.39
C ILE A 615 11.33 -4.99 -28.66
N VAL A 616 12.15 -5.92 -29.16
CA VAL A 616 13.40 -6.30 -28.49
C VAL A 616 14.44 -5.21 -28.66
N GLU A 617 14.62 -4.69 -29.87
CA GLU A 617 15.50 -3.54 -30.09
C GLU A 617 15.01 -2.31 -29.33
N PHE A 618 13.69 -2.08 -29.30
CA PHE A 618 13.10 -0.98 -28.55
C PHE A 618 13.41 -1.04 -27.05
N PHE A 619 13.22 -2.21 -26.39
CA PHE A 619 13.57 -2.37 -24.98
C PHE A 619 15.08 -2.35 -24.73
N ALA A 620 15.90 -2.84 -25.68
CA ALA A 620 17.35 -2.76 -25.58
C ALA A 620 17.84 -1.30 -25.55
N GLN A 621 17.24 -0.42 -26.36
CA GLN A 621 17.48 1.03 -26.31
C GLN A 621 17.04 1.65 -24.97
N ALA A 622 16.02 1.08 -24.33
CA ALA A 622 15.59 1.44 -22.98
C ALA A 622 16.46 0.82 -21.86
N GLY A 623 17.55 0.11 -22.20
CA GLY A 623 18.45 -0.53 -21.24
C GLY A 623 17.94 -1.85 -20.65
N VAL A 624 16.94 -2.49 -21.27
CA VAL A 624 16.32 -3.72 -20.78
C VAL A 624 16.46 -4.82 -21.83
N ASP A 625 17.12 -5.91 -21.45
CA ASP A 625 17.22 -7.09 -22.31
C ASP A 625 16.01 -8.02 -22.12
N ILE A 626 15.07 -7.92 -23.06
CA ILE A 626 13.96 -8.86 -23.22
C ILE A 626 14.22 -9.87 -24.35
N GLY A 627 15.38 -9.82 -25.02
CA GLY A 627 15.72 -10.72 -26.11
C GLY A 627 16.43 -12.00 -25.67
N GLY A 628 16.85 -12.08 -24.40
CA GLY A 628 17.62 -13.21 -23.89
C GLY A 628 19.09 -13.17 -24.32
N ARG A 629 19.62 -12.00 -24.67
CA ARG A 629 20.95 -11.82 -25.29
C ARG A 629 22.09 -11.80 -24.26
N THR A 630 21.77 -11.49 -23.01
CA THR A 630 22.74 -11.29 -21.91
C THR A 630 22.41 -12.19 -20.71
N GLU A 631 23.38 -12.36 -19.82
CA GLU A 631 23.20 -13.07 -18.53
C GLU A 631 22.20 -12.38 -17.57
N HIS A 632 21.83 -11.15 -17.89
CA HIS A 632 20.94 -10.29 -17.11
C HIS A 632 19.57 -10.11 -17.74
N ALA A 633 19.29 -10.84 -18.83
CA ALA A 633 18.01 -10.79 -19.50
C ALA A 633 16.85 -11.07 -18.53
N VAL A 634 15.79 -10.27 -18.62
CA VAL A 634 14.56 -10.47 -17.84
C VAL A 634 13.55 -11.34 -18.60
N ALA A 635 13.71 -11.44 -19.91
CA ALA A 635 12.91 -12.26 -20.81
C ALA A 635 13.72 -12.72 -22.02
N ALA A 636 13.20 -13.71 -22.73
CA ALA A 636 13.55 -14.02 -24.11
C ALA A 636 12.27 -14.00 -24.93
N THR A 637 12.03 -12.89 -25.61
CA THR A 637 10.91 -12.69 -26.52
C THR A 637 11.08 -13.56 -27.75
N GLY A 638 10.01 -14.26 -28.13
CA GLY A 638 9.91 -15.09 -29.31
C GLY A 638 9.74 -14.27 -30.60
N PRO A 639 9.15 -14.87 -31.64
CA PRO A 639 9.20 -14.35 -33.01
C PRO A 639 8.30 -13.14 -33.25
N TYR A 640 7.23 -12.96 -32.46
CA TYR A 640 6.37 -11.80 -32.57
C TYR A 640 7.14 -10.58 -32.06
N ARG A 641 7.70 -9.78 -32.97
CA ARG A 641 8.50 -8.59 -32.64
C ARG A 641 7.68 -7.29 -32.70
N ASN A 642 6.71 -7.21 -33.61
CA ASN A 642 5.90 -6.00 -33.80
C ASN A 642 4.89 -5.81 -32.66
N LEU A 643 4.91 -4.65 -32.00
CA LEU A 643 4.10 -4.39 -30.82
C LEU A 643 2.58 -4.55 -31.07
N ARG A 644 2.07 -4.03 -32.21
CA ARG A 644 0.64 -4.17 -32.54
C ARG A 644 0.25 -5.62 -32.78
N GLN A 645 1.08 -6.36 -33.52
CA GLN A 645 0.85 -7.77 -33.78
C GLN A 645 0.88 -8.60 -32.50
N ARG A 646 1.83 -8.33 -31.60
CA ARG A 646 1.92 -8.97 -30.28
C ARG A 646 0.64 -8.76 -29.46
N VAL A 647 0.17 -7.50 -29.36
CA VAL A 647 -1.06 -7.19 -28.61
C VAL A 647 -2.29 -7.81 -29.26
N ALA A 648 -2.40 -7.77 -30.59
CA ALA A 648 -3.51 -8.40 -31.31
C ALA A 648 -3.55 -9.91 -31.03
N LYS A 649 -2.40 -10.59 -31.14
CA LYS A 649 -2.32 -12.03 -30.91
C LYS A 649 -2.60 -12.41 -29.46
N ALA A 650 -2.12 -11.61 -28.51
CA ALA A 650 -2.41 -11.82 -27.11
C ALA A 650 -3.91 -11.71 -26.80
N ARG A 651 -4.62 -10.76 -27.43
CA ARG A 651 -6.08 -10.62 -27.31
C ARG A 651 -6.83 -11.82 -27.90
N GLU A 652 -6.38 -12.38 -29.02
CA GLU A 652 -6.95 -13.63 -29.57
C GLU A 652 -6.85 -14.80 -28.57
N LEU A 653 -5.76 -14.86 -27.80
CA LEU A 653 -5.57 -15.86 -26.74
C LEU A 653 -6.33 -15.52 -25.44
N GLY A 654 -7.10 -14.44 -25.42
CA GLY A 654 -7.92 -14.01 -24.28
C GLY A 654 -7.14 -13.29 -23.17
N ALA A 655 -5.93 -12.79 -23.48
CA ALA A 655 -5.18 -11.92 -22.57
C ALA A 655 -5.84 -10.54 -22.46
N VAL A 656 -5.73 -9.94 -21.28
CA VAL A 656 -6.26 -8.59 -20.98
C VAL A 656 -5.21 -7.80 -20.22
N ALA A 657 -5.33 -6.46 -20.16
CA ALA A 657 -4.39 -5.68 -19.38
C ALA A 657 -4.66 -5.86 -17.86
N TYR A 658 -3.62 -5.92 -17.03
CA TYR A 658 -3.70 -5.88 -15.56
C TYR A 658 -4.56 -6.97 -14.89
N VAL A 659 -4.24 -8.25 -15.14
CA VAL A 659 -4.85 -9.37 -14.42
C VAL A 659 -4.35 -9.40 -12.97
N PRO A 660 -5.26 -9.33 -11.96
CA PRO A 660 -4.87 -9.51 -10.57
C PRO A 660 -4.30 -10.90 -10.32
N THR A 661 -3.19 -10.91 -9.62
CA THR A 661 -2.53 -12.15 -9.22
C THR A 661 -3.42 -12.99 -8.29
N ILE A 662 -3.61 -14.28 -8.59
CA ILE A 662 -4.22 -15.22 -7.62
C ILE A 662 -3.17 -15.62 -6.57
N ASP A 663 -3.53 -15.58 -5.30
CA ASP A 663 -2.77 -16.30 -4.27
C ASP A 663 -2.95 -17.81 -4.46
N ARG A 664 -2.04 -18.44 -5.22
CA ARG A 664 -2.09 -19.88 -5.53
C ARG A 664 -2.10 -20.75 -4.27
N ARG A 665 -1.48 -20.32 -3.16
CA ARG A 665 -1.49 -21.09 -1.90
C ARG A 665 -2.88 -21.18 -1.30
N ARG A 666 -3.67 -20.10 -1.42
CA ARG A 666 -5.07 -20.07 -0.97
C ARG A 666 -5.97 -20.91 -1.88
N ALA A 667 -5.76 -20.86 -3.20
CA ALA A 667 -6.50 -21.70 -4.14
C ALA A 667 -6.31 -23.20 -3.83
N THR A 668 -5.09 -23.65 -3.52
CA THR A 668 -4.84 -25.05 -3.14
C THR A 668 -5.52 -25.43 -1.82
N PHE A 669 -5.63 -24.49 -0.87
CA PHE A 669 -6.41 -24.71 0.35
C PHE A 669 -7.90 -24.89 0.04
N VAL A 670 -8.47 -24.03 -0.81
CA VAL A 670 -9.87 -24.13 -1.26
C VAL A 670 -10.15 -25.47 -1.94
N GLU A 671 -9.27 -25.94 -2.82
CA GLU A 671 -9.39 -27.24 -3.49
C GLU A 671 -9.41 -28.41 -2.50
N ARG A 672 -8.52 -28.37 -1.50
CA ARG A 672 -8.47 -29.38 -0.44
C ARG A 672 -9.71 -29.35 0.43
N ALA A 673 -10.22 -28.16 0.76
CA ALA A 673 -11.45 -27.99 1.54
C ALA A 673 -12.69 -28.52 0.78
N ALA A 674 -12.77 -28.24 -0.53
CA ALA A 674 -13.82 -28.76 -1.41
C ALA A 674 -13.79 -30.30 -1.48
N ALA A 675 -12.60 -30.88 -1.69
CA ALA A 675 -12.40 -32.32 -1.79
C ALA A 675 -12.68 -33.06 -0.47
N ALA A 676 -12.51 -32.39 0.68
CA ALA A 676 -12.82 -32.93 1.99
C ALA A 676 -14.33 -32.93 2.34
N GLY A 677 -15.20 -32.49 1.43
CA GLY A 677 -16.66 -32.52 1.63
C GLY A 677 -17.19 -31.40 2.53
N GLY A 678 -16.58 -30.20 2.47
CA GLY A 678 -17.09 -28.92 2.99
C GLY A 678 -18.00 -29.01 4.22
N LEU A 679 -17.41 -29.11 5.42
CA LEU A 679 -18.16 -29.04 6.67
C LEU A 679 -18.89 -27.69 6.81
N THR A 680 -20.02 -27.76 7.51
CA THR A 680 -21.19 -26.86 7.50
C THR A 680 -20.92 -25.36 7.73
N LEU A 681 -21.94 -24.55 7.42
CA LEU A 681 -22.09 -23.09 7.69
C LEU A 681 -21.64 -22.61 9.09
N GLU A 682 -21.49 -23.53 10.04
CA GLU A 682 -21.13 -23.29 11.44
C GLU A 682 -19.62 -23.19 11.72
N GLU A 683 -18.73 -23.61 10.82
CA GLU A 683 -17.28 -23.67 11.11
C GLU A 683 -16.38 -22.73 10.29
N GLY A 684 -16.94 -21.86 9.44
CA GLY A 684 -16.11 -21.08 8.52
C GLY A 684 -15.29 -22.03 7.62
N VAL A 685 -15.96 -22.92 6.90
CA VAL A 685 -15.33 -23.66 5.80
C VAL A 685 -16.15 -23.38 4.55
N LEU A 686 -15.50 -23.37 3.38
CA LEU A 686 -16.19 -23.15 2.10
C LEU A 686 -17.22 -24.25 1.89
N THR A 687 -18.48 -23.88 1.64
CA THR A 687 -19.45 -24.84 1.12
C THR A 687 -18.97 -25.36 -0.25
N PRO A 688 -19.41 -26.55 -0.69
CA PRO A 688 -19.09 -27.05 -2.03
C PRO A 688 -19.42 -26.04 -3.14
N GLU A 689 -20.54 -25.31 -3.02
CA GLU A 689 -20.96 -24.28 -3.98
C GLU A 689 -20.02 -23.06 -3.94
N MET A 690 -19.65 -22.60 -2.74
CA MET A 690 -18.68 -21.51 -2.58
C MET A 690 -17.32 -21.92 -3.13
N ALA A 691 -16.85 -23.14 -2.85
CA ALA A 691 -15.59 -23.64 -3.37
C ALA A 691 -15.61 -23.74 -4.90
N ALA A 692 -16.69 -24.27 -5.49
CA ALA A 692 -16.88 -24.29 -6.93
C ALA A 692 -16.84 -22.87 -7.52
N HIS A 693 -17.49 -21.90 -6.85
CA HIS A 693 -17.47 -20.50 -7.25
C HIS A 693 -16.04 -19.90 -7.25
N VAL A 694 -15.27 -20.08 -6.18
CA VAL A 694 -13.86 -19.63 -6.11
C VAL A 694 -13.02 -20.25 -7.23
N LEU A 695 -13.30 -21.50 -7.58
CA LEU A 695 -12.56 -22.23 -8.61
C LEU A 695 -13.00 -21.88 -10.04
N ARG A 696 -14.18 -21.28 -10.28
CA ARG A 696 -14.62 -20.88 -11.64
C ARG A 696 -13.60 -19.98 -12.34
N GLY A 697 -13.16 -18.91 -11.66
CA GLY A 697 -12.16 -18.01 -12.21
C GLY A 697 -10.78 -18.68 -12.42
N LYS A 698 -10.49 -19.79 -11.73
CA LYS A 698 -9.30 -20.60 -12.00
C LYS A 698 -9.50 -21.42 -13.29
N VAL A 699 -10.65 -22.07 -13.44
CA VAL A 699 -11.01 -22.87 -14.64
C VAL A 699 -10.95 -22.02 -15.91
N ASP A 700 -11.53 -20.81 -15.90
CA ASP A 700 -11.51 -19.92 -17.06
C ASP A 700 -10.07 -19.54 -17.46
N ARG A 701 -9.19 -19.30 -16.47
CA ARG A 701 -7.77 -19.02 -16.72
C ARG A 701 -7.04 -20.25 -17.24
N GLU A 702 -7.29 -21.43 -16.67
CA GLU A 702 -6.70 -22.68 -17.16
C GLU A 702 -7.11 -22.96 -18.60
N ALA A 703 -8.37 -22.72 -18.98
CA ALA A 703 -8.83 -22.85 -20.36
C ALA A 703 -8.10 -21.88 -21.32
N LYS A 704 -7.87 -20.63 -20.92
CA LYS A 704 -7.05 -19.66 -21.69
C LYS A 704 -5.61 -20.16 -21.84
N TRP A 705 -5.03 -20.66 -20.75
CA TRP A 705 -3.68 -21.22 -20.74
C TRP A 705 -3.56 -22.45 -21.64
N GLN A 706 -4.54 -23.36 -21.64
CA GLN A 706 -4.58 -24.53 -22.52
C GLN A 706 -4.56 -24.12 -23.99
N ARG A 707 -5.45 -23.21 -24.41
CA ARG A 707 -5.46 -22.67 -25.79
C ARG A 707 -4.13 -22.05 -26.19
N ALA A 708 -3.48 -21.33 -25.27
CA ALA A 708 -2.19 -20.72 -25.52
C ALA A 708 -1.08 -21.76 -25.68
N MET A 709 -1.11 -22.84 -24.89
CA MET A 709 -0.16 -23.94 -25.01
C MET A 709 -0.38 -24.76 -26.30
N GLU A 710 -1.62 -25.04 -26.69
CA GLU A 710 -1.92 -25.65 -27.98
C GLU A 710 -1.38 -24.81 -29.15
N PHE A 711 -1.58 -23.48 -29.09
CA PHE A 711 -1.04 -22.55 -30.07
C PHE A 711 0.50 -22.53 -30.07
N TRP A 712 1.10 -22.58 -28.88
CA TRP A 712 2.55 -22.64 -28.71
C TRP A 712 3.15 -23.91 -29.35
N GLU A 713 2.58 -25.08 -29.07
CA GLU A 713 3.04 -26.37 -29.60
C GLU A 713 2.85 -26.47 -31.11
N ALA A 714 1.76 -25.89 -31.63
CA ALA A 714 1.47 -25.87 -33.06
C ALA A 714 2.39 -24.93 -33.88
N THR A 715 3.19 -24.07 -33.23
CA THR A 715 4.05 -23.09 -33.91
C THR A 715 5.51 -23.59 -33.96
N PRO A 716 5.99 -24.14 -35.10
CA PRO A 716 7.35 -24.68 -35.20
C PRO A 716 8.38 -23.56 -35.13
N ALA A 717 9.49 -23.79 -34.42
CA ALA A 717 10.57 -22.81 -34.29
C ALA A 717 11.18 -22.37 -35.64
N SER A 718 11.07 -23.20 -36.69
CA SER A 718 11.68 -23.00 -38.00
C SER A 718 10.82 -22.30 -39.06
N GLU A 719 9.49 -22.19 -38.88
CA GLU A 719 8.61 -21.49 -39.84
C GLU A 719 8.55 -19.96 -39.61
N LEU A 720 9.06 -19.52 -38.46
CA LEU A 720 9.00 -18.13 -38.00
C LEU A 720 10.09 -17.22 -38.58
N ASP A 721 11.18 -17.77 -39.10
CA ASP A 721 12.18 -16.99 -39.85
C ASP A 721 11.60 -16.42 -41.16
N ARG A 722 10.58 -17.07 -41.76
CA ARG A 722 9.93 -16.58 -42.98
C ARG A 722 9.00 -15.38 -42.78
N GLN A 723 8.48 -15.17 -41.57
CA GLN A 723 7.62 -14.01 -41.27
C GLN A 723 8.41 -12.77 -40.80
N SER A 724 9.73 -12.90 -40.66
CA SER A 724 10.65 -11.81 -40.32
C SER A 724 11.29 -11.09 -41.52
N GLY A 725 11.00 -11.56 -42.75
CA GLY A 725 11.48 -10.96 -43.98
C GLY A 725 10.56 -9.84 -44.46
N ALA A 726 11.04 -8.61 -44.38
CA ALA A 726 10.65 -7.57 -45.31
C ALA A 726 11.04 -8.00 -46.73
N ASP A 727 10.10 -7.88 -47.67
CA ASP A 727 10.43 -7.33 -48.99
C ASP A 727 10.30 -5.80 -48.89
#